data_AF-A0A928RTP6-F1
#
_entry.id   AF-A0A928RTP6-F1
#
_cell.length_a   1.000
_cell.length_b   1.000
_cell.length_c   1.000
_cell.angle_alpha   90.00
_cell.angle_beta   90.00
_cell.angle_gamma   90.00
#
_symmetry.space_group_name_H-M   'P 1'
#
loop_
_entity.id
_entity.type
_entity.pdbx_description
1 polymer ?
#
loop_
_entity_poly.entity_id
_entity_poly.type
_entity_poly.pdbx_seq_one_letter_code
_entity_poly.pdbx_strand_id
1 'polypeptide(L)'
;MNFEKVEIYGFKSFADKAEIKFGDGITGIVGPNGCGKSNVADAIRWVLGEQSAKTLRGSSMQDVIFSGTQGRKSLSYCEVSLYFDNSNRMFSIDYNELIITRKLFRSGESEYYINKQPARLRDIVELLHECGIGKEGYSIIGQGKVEEIMSAKPEDRRLIFEEATGIAKFKTRKNESERKLERTHENLVRYVDILTEIENQLAPLERQAEKAKEFNELSAQLKHHELNTYIAKVDGVESAKNKIYTRIKGLDEANALRQGELNDAQQEYDKIFADISDADIRLKNLNDELLEKRVSMEKSSGAKQLYEQKISYLLGQIERAEKEIEENKKLVDECGLSLKNNEQTLAEDREKLVKLQEKAEKLSKRLLTLTEKITLGEELANANRKKIIESIESLSDIKLNKGAMSIEKNNLVDKLNELTAKIDELSVKRDSLFNEKERVDNSINELDRSVFDFKNQIEEKENQVRECNEEVAKADNSIYSLNSIVATLVTKDNFYKSLKDNYEGYAPAVKNLLNKAKENGELKKRIKGVVAELIKSDKKFDIALETALSAAAQNVVTATPDDAKYLIEYLKVNKMGRMTFLPITSVKPREQSISVTNALSERGALGVANKLVTYDKEYENVISNLLGNTLIVDTLENATRIADKYRFAFKMVTLDGDVFTTQGAMTGGSRRTDTVGLLSSDRKIEDNALQLKEKREEMQSLKEGKVALEKKRDRAMDELTMLGDLYNGKRQQILVEREKQASCEKSLSEIGREIESMTDLIDEVRARINKLDSDFEAVQSGGKKLEQDRESASKTADIQQAEYDALRKEREEISTESTELQVAITELKGKINSLVTENERFNKVIAEAEFNNENLKKSNVGAESIIEELRRDQEKVALTKEEQDYINGIRDKIENIENYKTELRDRLNKNDEKKATLTNQINELSEKKHAEEIALAKIDSDLEYLQQSIWEDYQETYETAVKVREENYDASFGETEINRLRRKRSSLGAINATAIDDCKALKERYEEMTTQKEDLEKAEKDLKEAIDKIKGEMLTQFDEGFTKINENFQRIFKELFGGGRAMLQMDYTQVEDRLEAGVEIVAEPPGKKLQKLSLLSGGEKALTAIAILFAILKLRPMPFCVLDEIEAALDEANVDRFARYLKKFSQETQFIVITHRKPTMELADALFGVTMQEKGVSKMVSVKLADVAEITGDSTLA
;
A
#
# COMPACT_ATOMS: atom_id res chain seq x y z
N MET A 1 31.32 -25.68 -9.40
CA MET A 1 31.01 -24.33 -8.89
C MET A 1 30.15 -23.68 -9.94
N ASN A 2 29.06 -23.02 -9.53
CA ASN A 2 27.82 -23.22 -10.29
C ASN A 2 27.39 -22.01 -11.15
N PHE A 3 27.94 -20.79 -10.97
CA PHE A 3 27.57 -19.62 -11.80
C PHE A 3 28.78 -19.10 -12.59
N GLU A 4 28.81 -19.37 -13.89
CA GLU A 4 29.99 -19.16 -14.74
C GLU A 4 30.06 -17.75 -15.31
N LYS A 5 28.94 -17.24 -15.83
CA LYS A 5 28.90 -15.91 -16.44
C LYS A 5 27.49 -15.34 -16.57
N VAL A 6 27.43 -14.02 -16.71
CA VAL A 6 26.25 -13.29 -17.16
C VAL A 6 26.54 -12.58 -18.47
N GLU A 7 25.64 -12.73 -19.44
CA GLU A 7 25.61 -11.95 -20.67
C GLU A 7 24.44 -10.96 -20.62
N ILE A 8 24.75 -9.68 -20.81
CA ILE A 8 23.80 -8.58 -20.72
C ILE A 8 23.78 -7.85 -22.06
N TYR A 9 22.60 -7.69 -22.66
CA TYR A 9 22.43 -6.93 -23.89
C TYR A 9 21.19 -6.05 -23.84
N GLY A 10 21.38 -4.75 -24.10
CA GLY A 10 20.31 -3.77 -24.13
C GLY A 10 19.60 -3.55 -22.79
N PHE A 11 20.18 -3.98 -21.67
CA PHE A 11 19.59 -3.84 -20.35
C PHE A 11 20.07 -2.55 -19.67
N LYS A 12 19.14 -1.65 -19.35
CA LYS A 12 19.36 -0.34 -18.71
C LYS A 12 20.48 0.49 -19.35
N SER A 13 21.69 0.48 -18.81
CA SER A 13 22.84 1.24 -19.31
C SER A 13 23.79 0.40 -20.20
N PHE A 14 23.55 -0.91 -20.33
CA PHE A 14 24.35 -1.82 -21.16
C PHE A 14 23.80 -1.89 -22.59
N ALA A 15 24.15 -0.91 -23.42
CA ALA A 15 23.71 -0.86 -24.83
C ALA A 15 24.43 -1.88 -25.72
N ASP A 16 25.68 -2.20 -25.40
CA ASP A 16 26.46 -3.25 -26.05
C ASP A 16 26.33 -4.58 -25.30
N LYS A 17 26.65 -5.68 -26.00
CA LYS A 17 26.76 -6.98 -25.36
C LYS A 17 27.92 -6.94 -24.37
N ALA A 18 27.61 -7.05 -23.08
CA ALA A 18 28.57 -7.16 -22.00
C ALA A 18 28.60 -8.59 -21.45
N GLU A 19 29.79 -9.15 -21.30
CA GLU A 19 30.01 -10.47 -20.71
C GLU A 19 30.82 -10.32 -19.43
N ILE A 20 30.33 -10.88 -18.33
CA ILE A 20 31.02 -10.90 -17.03
C ILE A 20 31.22 -12.37 -16.66
N LYS A 21 32.48 -12.80 -16.58
CA LYS A 21 32.85 -14.17 -16.20
C LYS A 21 33.19 -14.20 -14.72
N PHE A 22 32.50 -15.03 -13.96
CA PHE A 22 32.72 -15.17 -12.54
C PHE A 22 33.73 -16.29 -12.29
N GLY A 23 34.74 -16.00 -11.48
CA GLY A 23 35.69 -17.01 -10.99
C GLY A 23 35.30 -17.48 -9.59
N ASP A 24 36.11 -18.37 -9.04
CA ASP A 24 35.96 -18.87 -7.68
C ASP A 24 36.31 -17.76 -6.66
N GLY A 25 35.66 -17.76 -5.49
CA GLY A 25 35.93 -16.78 -4.42
C GLY A 25 35.13 -15.47 -4.56
N ILE A 26 35.79 -14.33 -4.42
CA ILE A 26 35.16 -13.00 -4.42
C ILE A 26 35.43 -12.29 -5.74
N THR A 27 34.38 -12.04 -6.51
CA THR A 27 34.42 -11.15 -7.68
C THR A 27 33.89 -9.77 -7.32
N GLY A 28 34.74 -8.74 -7.34
CA GLY A 28 34.36 -7.36 -7.08
C GLY A 28 33.97 -6.62 -8.36
N ILE A 29 32.81 -5.97 -8.37
CA ILE A 29 32.36 -5.07 -9.43
C ILE A 29 32.50 -3.63 -8.92
N VAL A 30 33.41 -2.87 -9.55
CA VAL A 30 33.86 -1.57 -9.06
C VAL A 30 33.71 -0.49 -10.13
N GLY A 31 33.67 0.78 -9.73
CA GLY A 31 33.58 1.90 -10.67
C GLY A 31 33.02 3.18 -10.02
N PRO A 32 33.10 4.33 -10.69
CA PRO A 32 32.60 5.61 -10.19
C PRO A 32 31.10 5.57 -9.87
N ASN A 33 30.63 6.46 -8.99
CA ASN A 33 29.18 6.54 -8.71
C ASN A 33 28.41 6.93 -9.97
N GLY A 34 27.27 6.27 -10.20
CA GLY A 34 26.43 6.49 -11.38
C GLY A 34 26.86 5.77 -12.67
N CYS A 35 27.90 4.92 -12.67
CA CYS A 35 28.36 4.20 -13.88
C CYS A 35 27.57 2.94 -14.26
N GLY A 36 26.49 2.62 -13.54
CA GLY A 36 25.63 1.47 -13.82
C GLY A 36 26.03 0.16 -13.13
N LYS A 37 26.81 0.21 -12.04
CA LYS A 37 27.24 -1.00 -11.29
C LYS A 37 26.07 -1.84 -10.78
N SER A 38 25.11 -1.21 -10.09
CA SER A 38 23.92 -1.90 -9.58
C SER A 38 23.00 -2.45 -10.69
N ASN A 39 23.14 -1.98 -11.93
CA ASN A 39 22.39 -2.54 -13.06
C ASN A 39 22.80 -3.99 -13.36
N VAL A 40 24.00 -4.43 -12.95
CA VAL A 40 24.42 -5.83 -13.04
C VAL A 40 23.63 -6.71 -12.07
N ALA A 41 23.48 -6.29 -10.82
CA ALA A 41 22.65 -7.00 -9.84
C ALA A 41 21.18 -7.02 -10.25
N ASP A 42 20.66 -5.90 -10.79
CA ASP A 42 19.30 -5.82 -11.32
C ASP A 42 19.10 -6.77 -12.51
N ALA A 43 20.08 -6.91 -13.41
CA ALA A 43 20.02 -7.82 -14.54
C ALA A 43 19.92 -9.29 -14.08
N ILE A 44 20.73 -9.68 -13.10
CA ILE A 44 20.68 -11.03 -12.50
C ILE A 44 19.32 -11.24 -11.83
N ARG A 45 18.88 -10.29 -10.99
CA ARG A 45 17.58 -10.34 -10.28
C ARG A 45 16.40 -10.48 -11.25
N TRP A 46 16.46 -9.79 -12.38
CA TRP A 46 15.41 -9.81 -13.40
C TRP A 46 15.28 -11.17 -14.08
N VAL A 47 16.38 -11.86 -14.38
CA VAL A 47 16.33 -13.21 -14.96
C VAL A 47 15.87 -14.26 -13.94
N LEU A 48 16.20 -14.09 -12.66
CA LEU A 48 15.74 -14.98 -11.57
C LEU A 48 14.24 -14.88 -11.25
N GLY A 49 13.47 -14.09 -12.01
CA GLY A 49 12.01 -14.09 -11.95
C GLY A 49 11.38 -12.88 -11.27
N GLU A 50 12.12 -11.80 -11.02
CA GLU A 50 11.53 -10.56 -10.49
C GLU A 50 10.55 -9.93 -11.51
N GLN A 51 9.35 -9.60 -11.04
CA GLN A 51 8.27 -9.02 -11.83
C GLN A 51 7.95 -7.56 -11.45
N SER A 52 8.47 -7.08 -10.32
CA SER A 52 8.28 -5.71 -9.85
C SER A 52 9.30 -4.77 -10.50
N ALA A 53 8.82 -3.84 -11.34
CA ALA A 53 9.65 -2.78 -11.90
C ALA A 53 10.27 -1.89 -10.80
N LYS A 54 9.52 -1.63 -9.72
CA LYS A 54 9.97 -0.83 -8.57
C LYS A 54 11.20 -1.45 -7.89
N THR A 55 11.23 -2.78 -7.75
CA THR A 55 12.36 -3.51 -7.15
C THR A 55 13.62 -3.43 -8.01
N LEU A 56 13.44 -3.27 -9.33
CA LEU A 56 14.49 -3.07 -10.32
C LEU A 56 14.77 -1.58 -10.55
N ARG A 57 14.38 -0.67 -9.64
CA ARG A 57 14.61 0.78 -9.75
C ARG A 57 14.04 1.40 -11.04
N GLY A 58 12.90 0.90 -11.51
CA GLY A 58 12.14 1.41 -12.65
C GLY A 58 10.67 1.65 -12.29
N SER A 59 9.96 2.40 -13.13
CA SER A 59 8.51 2.67 -12.98
C SER A 59 7.65 1.65 -13.73
N SER A 60 8.11 1.24 -14.91
CA SER A 60 7.53 0.22 -15.77
C SER A 60 8.55 -0.88 -16.06
N MET A 61 8.08 -2.09 -16.36
CA MET A 61 8.96 -3.20 -16.75
C MET A 61 9.74 -2.87 -18.04
N GLN A 62 9.21 -1.99 -18.91
CA GLN A 62 9.88 -1.56 -20.14
C GLN A 62 11.12 -0.68 -19.87
N ASP A 63 11.22 -0.06 -18.68
CA ASP A 63 12.34 0.81 -18.27
C ASP A 63 13.64 0.02 -18.07
N VAL A 64 13.58 -1.31 -18.08
CA VAL A 64 14.79 -2.16 -18.05
C VAL A 64 15.46 -2.25 -19.43
N ILE A 65 14.81 -1.79 -20.50
CA ILE A 65 15.38 -1.73 -21.85
C ILE A 65 16.18 -0.43 -22.00
N PHE A 66 17.36 -0.48 -22.64
CA PHE A 66 18.21 0.68 -22.89
C PHE A 66 17.47 1.78 -23.66
N SER A 67 17.23 2.90 -22.96
CA SER A 67 16.43 4.03 -23.44
C SER A 67 17.14 4.93 -24.44
N GLY A 68 18.43 4.73 -24.69
CA GLY A 68 19.24 5.59 -25.56
C GLY A 68 20.10 6.59 -24.78
N THR A 69 21.10 7.14 -25.45
CA THR A 69 21.91 8.29 -24.99
C THR A 69 21.96 9.35 -26.09
N GLN A 70 22.56 10.51 -25.82
CA GLN A 70 22.72 11.59 -26.83
C GLN A 70 23.43 11.13 -28.11
N GLY A 71 24.34 10.15 -28.01
CA GLY A 71 25.08 9.60 -29.15
C GLY A 71 24.53 8.28 -29.71
N ARG A 72 23.52 7.66 -29.07
CA ARG A 72 23.13 6.26 -29.34
C ARG A 72 21.62 6.04 -29.27
N LYS A 73 21.04 5.46 -30.31
CA LYS A 73 19.59 5.17 -30.40
C LYS A 73 19.16 4.16 -29.33
N SER A 74 17.91 4.28 -28.88
CA SER A 74 17.27 3.31 -27.99
C SER A 74 17.15 1.93 -28.64
N LEU A 75 17.22 0.87 -27.85
CA LEU A 75 17.04 -0.50 -28.34
C LEU A 75 15.57 -0.95 -28.27
N SER A 76 15.17 -1.88 -29.14
CA SER A 76 13.80 -2.40 -29.24
C SER A 76 13.50 -3.51 -28.23
N TYR A 77 14.53 -4.18 -27.73
CA TYR A 77 14.44 -5.24 -26.72
C TYR A 77 15.69 -5.25 -25.85
N CYS A 78 15.59 -5.91 -24.70
CA CYS A 78 16.73 -6.31 -23.90
C CYS A 78 16.74 -7.82 -23.70
N GLU A 79 17.93 -8.37 -23.50
CA GLU A 79 18.15 -9.79 -23.30
C GLU A 79 19.24 -9.98 -22.25
N VAL A 80 18.98 -10.81 -21.26
CA VAL A 80 19.96 -11.19 -20.24
C VAL A 80 19.97 -12.70 -20.14
N SER A 81 21.16 -13.29 -20.17
CA SER A 81 21.39 -14.74 -20.09
C SER A 81 22.33 -15.07 -18.94
N LEU A 82 21.88 -15.95 -18.06
CA LEU A 82 22.67 -16.49 -16.94
C LEU A 82 23.16 -17.89 -17.30
N TYR A 83 24.47 -18.13 -17.15
CA TYR A 83 25.11 -19.40 -17.46
C TYR A 83 25.54 -20.10 -16.18
N PHE A 84 25.01 -21.30 -15.97
CA PHE A 84 25.32 -22.13 -14.81
C PHE A 84 25.97 -23.45 -15.23
N ASP A 85 27.01 -23.84 -14.49
CA ASP A 85 27.58 -25.18 -14.54
C ASP A 85 26.73 -26.11 -13.68
N ASN A 86 26.06 -27.06 -14.35
CA ASN A 86 25.22 -28.09 -13.74
C ASN A 86 25.91 -29.46 -13.69
N SER A 87 27.25 -29.52 -13.84
CA SER A 87 28.03 -30.76 -13.71
C SER A 87 27.85 -31.42 -12.33
N ASN A 88 27.61 -30.61 -11.30
CA ASN A 88 27.32 -31.06 -9.93
C ASN A 88 25.86 -31.47 -9.71
N ARG A 89 25.03 -31.50 -10.77
CA ARG A 89 23.58 -31.77 -10.71
C ARG A 89 22.86 -30.93 -9.66
N MET A 90 23.22 -29.65 -9.61
CA MET A 90 22.55 -28.68 -8.75
C MET A 90 21.08 -28.54 -9.15
N PHE A 91 20.84 -28.42 -10.45
CA PHE A 91 19.52 -28.32 -11.06
C PHE A 91 19.04 -29.70 -11.52
N SER A 92 17.74 -29.97 -11.34
CA SER A 92 17.04 -31.22 -11.69
C SER A 92 16.87 -31.47 -13.20
N ILE A 93 17.88 -31.11 -14.00
CA ILE A 93 17.89 -31.18 -15.46
C ILE A 93 19.11 -31.98 -15.92
N ASP A 94 18.93 -32.82 -16.94
CA ASP A 94 19.96 -33.75 -17.44
C ASP A 94 21.11 -33.08 -18.22
N TYR A 95 21.07 -31.77 -18.45
CA TYR A 95 22.14 -31.01 -19.10
C TYR A 95 23.22 -30.58 -18.10
N ASN A 96 24.48 -30.62 -18.54
CA ASN A 96 25.64 -30.17 -17.74
C ASN A 96 25.80 -28.65 -17.74
N GLU A 97 25.20 -27.95 -18.70
CA GLU A 97 25.18 -26.49 -18.77
C GLU A 97 23.72 -26.05 -18.79
N LEU A 98 23.39 -25.07 -17.94
CA LEU A 98 22.07 -24.47 -17.84
C LEU A 98 22.17 -22.99 -18.18
N ILE A 99 21.46 -22.59 -19.22
CA ILE A 99 21.35 -21.21 -19.69
C ILE A 99 19.91 -20.75 -19.46
N ILE A 100 19.72 -19.79 -18.56
CA ILE A 100 18.42 -19.14 -18.34
C ILE A 100 18.46 -17.78 -19.03
N THR A 101 17.60 -17.58 -20.02
CA THR A 101 17.53 -16.32 -20.76
C THR A 101 16.15 -15.70 -20.60
N ARG A 102 16.13 -14.40 -20.30
CA ARG A 102 14.91 -13.59 -20.32
C ARG A 102 15.05 -12.49 -21.37
N LYS A 103 14.04 -12.36 -22.21
CA LYS A 103 13.96 -11.36 -23.27
C LYS A 103 12.69 -10.54 -23.11
N LEU A 104 12.80 -9.23 -23.26
CA LEU A 104 11.65 -8.33 -23.15
C LEU A 104 11.67 -7.32 -24.28
N PHE A 105 10.53 -7.20 -24.95
CA PHE A 105 10.30 -6.27 -26.04
C PHE A 105 9.57 -5.03 -25.53
N ARG A 106 9.72 -3.91 -26.25
CA ARG A 106 8.95 -2.69 -25.96
C ARG A 106 7.43 -2.84 -26.10
N SER A 107 6.95 -3.91 -26.74
CA SER A 107 5.51 -4.27 -26.71
C SER A 107 5.01 -4.67 -25.32
N GLY A 108 5.91 -4.95 -24.37
CA GLY A 108 5.59 -5.50 -23.05
C GLY A 108 5.60 -7.04 -23.01
N GLU A 109 5.81 -7.70 -24.15
CA GLU A 109 5.93 -9.16 -24.22
C GLU A 109 7.27 -9.61 -23.61
N SER A 110 7.20 -10.51 -22.62
CA SER A 110 8.35 -11.13 -21.97
C SER A 110 8.44 -12.59 -22.36
N GLU A 111 9.54 -12.98 -22.98
CA GLU A 111 9.85 -14.35 -23.35
C GLU A 111 10.90 -14.93 -22.40
N TYR A 112 10.74 -16.20 -22.07
CA TYR A 112 11.59 -16.95 -21.16
C TYR A 112 12.13 -18.17 -21.87
N TYR A 113 13.43 -18.44 -21.69
CA TYR A 113 14.09 -19.56 -22.32
C TYR A 113 14.96 -20.33 -21.33
N ILE A 114 14.93 -21.65 -21.43
CA ILE A 114 15.87 -22.57 -20.79
C ILE A 114 16.63 -23.26 -21.90
N ASN A 115 17.96 -23.13 -21.95
CA ASN A 115 18.81 -23.68 -23.02
C ASN A 115 18.29 -23.35 -24.43
N LYS A 116 17.86 -22.09 -24.63
CA LYS A 116 17.26 -21.55 -25.87
C LYS A 116 15.91 -22.17 -26.27
N GLN A 117 15.29 -23.00 -25.43
CA GLN A 117 13.93 -23.50 -25.63
C GLN A 117 12.92 -22.61 -24.87
N PRO A 118 11.78 -22.22 -25.49
CA PRO A 118 10.75 -21.45 -24.81
C PRO A 118 10.24 -22.17 -23.56
N ALA A 119 10.20 -21.47 -22.44
CA ALA A 119 9.75 -21.97 -21.14
C ALA A 119 8.71 -21.01 -20.52
N ARG A 120 7.96 -21.46 -19.53
CA ARG A 120 7.10 -20.57 -18.73
C ARG A 120 7.89 -20.08 -17.53
N LEU A 121 7.55 -18.89 -17.03
CA LEU A 121 8.12 -18.37 -15.79
C LEU A 121 7.96 -19.35 -14.62
N ARG A 122 6.83 -20.06 -14.54
CA ARG A 122 6.60 -21.08 -13.52
C ARG A 122 7.68 -22.16 -13.51
N ASP A 123 8.09 -22.63 -14.69
CA ASP A 123 9.08 -23.70 -14.84
C ASP A 123 10.47 -23.21 -14.39
N ILE A 124 10.81 -21.95 -14.68
CA ILE A 124 12.04 -21.31 -14.19
C ILE A 124 12.01 -21.13 -12.67
N VAL A 125 10.90 -20.64 -12.11
CA VAL A 125 10.76 -20.43 -10.66
C VAL A 125 10.82 -21.75 -9.90
N GLU A 126 10.17 -22.80 -10.40
CA GLU A 126 10.18 -24.14 -9.80
C GLU A 126 11.60 -24.74 -9.81
N LEU A 127 12.31 -24.63 -10.93
CA LEU A 127 13.71 -25.05 -11.07
C LEU A 127 14.65 -24.32 -10.10
N LEU A 128 14.49 -23.01 -9.96
CA LEU A 128 15.32 -22.18 -9.07
C LEU A 128 15.01 -22.48 -7.60
N HIS A 129 13.73 -22.66 -7.23
CA HIS A 129 13.30 -22.95 -5.85
C HIS A 129 13.90 -24.25 -5.29
N GLU A 130 14.05 -25.30 -6.12
CA GLU A 130 14.68 -26.55 -5.70
C GLU A 130 16.14 -26.34 -5.27
N CYS A 131 16.83 -25.40 -5.92
CA CYS A 131 18.20 -24.99 -5.65
C CYS A 131 18.34 -23.94 -4.54
N GLY A 132 17.22 -23.42 -4.01
CA GLY A 132 17.19 -22.30 -3.07
C GLY A 132 17.48 -20.92 -3.69
N ILE A 133 17.66 -20.86 -5.01
CA ILE A 133 17.83 -19.61 -5.76
C ILE A 133 16.41 -19.13 -6.13
N GLY A 134 16.09 -17.84 -6.06
CA GLY A 134 14.73 -17.40 -6.42
C GLY A 134 14.49 -15.94 -6.11
N LYS A 135 13.34 -15.42 -6.55
CA LYS A 135 12.90 -14.04 -6.25
C LYS A 135 12.90 -13.75 -4.75
N GLU A 136 12.50 -14.72 -3.95
CA GLU A 136 12.41 -14.59 -2.50
C GLU A 136 13.79 -14.87 -1.86
N GLY A 137 14.61 -15.75 -2.45
CA GLY A 137 15.84 -16.27 -1.83
C GLY A 137 16.98 -15.27 -1.64
N TYR A 138 17.81 -15.52 -0.61
CA TYR A 138 18.98 -14.72 -0.18
C TYR A 138 20.19 -14.70 -1.14
N SER A 139 19.97 -14.98 -2.42
CA SER A 139 21.01 -14.98 -3.44
C SER A 139 21.40 -13.56 -3.90
N ILE A 140 20.53 -12.56 -3.72
CA ILE A 140 20.81 -11.15 -4.08
C ILE A 140 20.42 -10.24 -2.93
N ILE A 141 21.42 -9.63 -2.30
CA ILE A 141 21.29 -8.83 -1.10
C ILE A 141 21.74 -7.42 -1.44
N GLY A 142 20.78 -6.50 -1.48
CA GLY A 142 21.05 -5.06 -1.62
C GLY A 142 20.64 -4.28 -0.38
N GLN A 143 20.90 -2.98 -0.38
CA GLN A 143 20.60 -2.07 0.73
C GLN A 143 19.16 -2.22 1.28
N GLY A 144 18.16 -2.38 0.41
CA GLY A 144 16.76 -2.53 0.83
C GLY A 144 16.46 -3.77 1.69
N LYS A 145 17.17 -4.90 1.49
CA LYS A 145 16.98 -6.10 2.32
C LYS A 145 17.59 -5.94 3.71
N VAL A 146 18.71 -5.21 3.80
CA VAL A 146 19.30 -4.83 5.10
C VAL A 146 18.34 -3.90 5.85
N GLU A 147 17.70 -2.96 5.15
CA GLU A 147 16.70 -2.05 5.73
C GLU A 147 15.40 -2.74 6.16
N GLU A 148 14.93 -3.74 5.40
CA GLU A 148 13.77 -4.56 5.74
C GLU A 148 14.00 -5.29 7.08
N ILE A 149 15.17 -5.90 7.29
CA ILE A 149 15.53 -6.53 8.58
C ILE A 149 15.56 -5.49 9.72
N MET A 150 16.03 -4.28 9.45
CA MET A 150 16.14 -3.19 10.44
C MET A 150 14.80 -2.56 10.84
N SER A 151 13.84 -2.47 9.91
CA SER A 151 12.62 -1.65 10.06
C SER A 151 11.32 -2.45 10.11
N ALA A 152 11.33 -3.73 9.71
CA ALA A 152 10.15 -4.59 9.77
C ALA A 152 9.65 -4.79 11.21
N LYS A 153 8.33 -4.93 11.37
CA LYS A 153 7.70 -5.35 12.63
C LYS A 153 8.09 -6.79 12.96
N PRO A 154 8.02 -7.21 14.24
CA PRO A 154 8.39 -8.59 14.63
C PRO A 154 7.67 -9.69 13.83
N GLU A 155 6.39 -9.49 13.49
CA GLU A 155 5.58 -10.39 12.67
C GLU A 155 6.09 -10.46 11.22
N ASP A 156 6.31 -9.31 10.57
CA ASP A 156 6.84 -9.23 9.20
C ASP A 156 8.27 -9.80 9.12
N ARG A 157 9.08 -9.55 10.16
CA ARG A 157 10.44 -10.06 10.27
C ARG A 157 10.50 -11.59 10.39
N ARG A 158 9.44 -12.23 10.89
CA ARG A 158 9.35 -13.70 10.98
C ARG A 158 9.41 -14.35 9.58
N LEU A 159 8.81 -13.72 8.57
CA LEU A 159 8.76 -14.25 7.19
C LEU A 159 10.16 -14.53 6.63
N ILE A 160 11.13 -13.67 6.98
CA ILE A 160 12.55 -13.80 6.63
C ILE A 160 13.10 -15.13 7.16
N PHE A 161 12.81 -15.47 8.41
CA PHE A 161 13.25 -16.72 9.03
C PHE A 161 12.46 -17.95 8.57
N GLU A 162 11.16 -17.82 8.29
CA GLU A 162 10.35 -18.90 7.69
C GLU A 162 10.88 -19.30 6.30
N GLU A 163 11.32 -18.31 5.54
CA GLU A 163 11.90 -18.53 4.23
C GLU A 163 13.28 -19.20 4.32
N ALA A 164 14.14 -18.68 5.22
CA ALA A 164 15.48 -19.22 5.48
C ALA A 164 15.44 -20.69 5.93
N THR A 165 14.43 -21.06 6.72
CA THR A 165 14.20 -22.42 7.21
C THR A 165 13.50 -23.33 6.19
N GLY A 166 13.03 -22.79 5.07
CA GLY A 166 12.43 -23.55 3.96
C GLY A 166 10.96 -23.94 4.16
N ILE A 167 10.26 -23.26 5.09
CA ILE A 167 8.92 -23.65 5.55
C ILE A 167 7.80 -23.10 4.66
N ALA A 168 8.09 -22.08 3.85
CA ALA A 168 7.13 -21.48 2.91
C ALA A 168 6.46 -22.53 1.98
N LYS A 169 7.22 -23.55 1.53
CA LYS A 169 6.69 -24.67 0.72
C LYS A 169 5.69 -25.53 1.50
N PHE A 170 5.99 -25.80 2.77
CA PHE A 170 5.11 -26.58 3.65
C PHE A 170 3.85 -25.79 4.02
N LYS A 171 3.96 -24.48 4.25
CA LYS A 171 2.81 -23.58 4.50
C LYS A 171 1.86 -23.54 3.31
N THR A 172 2.39 -23.48 2.09
CA THR A 172 1.59 -23.54 0.86
C THR A 172 0.88 -24.90 0.72
N ARG A 173 1.59 -26.01 0.94
CA ARG A 173 1.01 -27.37 0.93
C ARG A 173 -0.04 -27.58 2.02
N LYS A 174 0.20 -27.06 3.23
CA LYS A 174 -0.75 -27.07 4.34
C LYS A 174 -2.06 -26.39 3.93
N ASN A 175 -1.99 -25.17 3.39
CA ASN A 175 -3.17 -24.42 2.97
C ASN A 175 -3.96 -25.16 1.86
N GLU A 176 -3.27 -25.84 0.94
CA GLU A 176 -3.93 -26.69 -0.07
C GLU A 176 -4.59 -27.94 0.55
N SER A 177 -3.94 -28.59 1.52
CA SER A 177 -4.49 -29.74 2.25
C SER A 177 -5.68 -29.36 3.13
N GLU A 178 -5.67 -28.19 3.77
CA GLU A 178 -6.79 -27.66 4.56
C GLU A 178 -8.01 -27.41 3.68
N ARG A 179 -7.81 -26.84 2.47
CA ARG A 179 -8.90 -26.70 1.47
C ARG A 179 -9.45 -28.05 0.98
N LYS A 180 -8.63 -29.10 0.92
CA LYS A 180 -9.09 -30.46 0.58
C LYS A 180 -9.85 -31.09 1.73
N LEU A 181 -9.39 -30.91 2.97
CA LEU A 181 -10.04 -31.42 4.18
C LEU A 181 -11.45 -30.85 4.34
N GLU A 182 -11.62 -29.55 4.15
CA GLU A 182 -12.92 -28.87 4.23
C GLU A 182 -13.93 -29.48 3.23
N ARG A 183 -13.50 -29.73 1.98
CA ARG A 183 -14.32 -30.40 0.95
C ARG A 183 -14.65 -31.86 1.30
N THR A 184 -13.72 -32.61 1.88
CA THR A 184 -13.96 -34.01 2.30
C THR A 184 -14.94 -34.06 3.48
N HIS A 185 -14.83 -33.13 4.43
CA HIS A 185 -15.72 -33.03 5.58
C HIS A 185 -17.17 -32.74 5.17
N GLU A 186 -17.40 -31.81 4.24
CA GLU A 186 -18.74 -31.54 3.68
C GLU A 186 -19.37 -32.77 3.03
N ASN A 187 -18.57 -33.58 2.33
CA ASN A 187 -19.06 -34.83 1.72
C ASN A 187 -19.38 -35.90 2.76
N LEU A 188 -18.55 -36.03 3.81
CA LEU A 188 -18.77 -37.01 4.88
C LEU A 188 -20.09 -36.78 5.62
N VAL A 189 -20.39 -35.53 5.96
CA VAL A 189 -21.66 -35.15 6.63
C VAL A 189 -22.86 -35.67 5.84
N ARG A 190 -22.83 -35.52 4.51
CA ARG A 190 -23.89 -36.00 3.62
C ARG A 190 -24.05 -37.52 3.61
N TYR A 191 -22.96 -38.27 3.70
CA TYR A 191 -22.99 -39.73 3.73
C TYR A 191 -23.48 -40.28 5.08
N VAL A 192 -23.14 -39.61 6.18
CA VAL A 192 -23.60 -39.96 7.53
C VAL A 192 -25.13 -39.84 7.64
N ASP A 193 -25.72 -38.80 7.04
CA ASP A 193 -27.18 -38.62 6.99
C ASP A 193 -27.89 -39.76 6.24
N ILE A 194 -27.31 -40.22 5.12
CA ILE A 194 -27.88 -41.32 4.31
C ILE A 194 -27.76 -42.66 5.05
N LEU A 195 -26.66 -42.91 5.76
CA LEU A 195 -26.46 -44.15 6.51
C LEU A 195 -27.34 -44.27 7.74
N THR A 196 -27.54 -43.17 8.49
CA THR A 196 -28.45 -43.16 9.64
C THR A 196 -29.89 -43.45 9.22
N GLU A 197 -30.29 -43.08 8.01
CA GLU A 197 -31.61 -43.43 7.47
C GLU A 197 -31.76 -44.94 7.17
N ILE A 198 -30.71 -45.59 6.66
CA ILE A 198 -30.71 -47.03 6.32
C ILE A 198 -30.55 -47.91 7.58
N GLU A 199 -29.71 -47.53 8.54
CA GLU A 199 -29.45 -48.28 9.79
C GLU A 199 -30.72 -48.43 10.65
N ASN A 200 -31.53 -47.37 10.70
CA ASN A 200 -32.81 -47.34 11.41
C ASN A 200 -33.84 -48.34 10.86
N GLN A 201 -33.64 -48.85 9.63
CA GLN A 201 -34.54 -49.81 8.98
C GLN A 201 -34.07 -51.27 9.12
N LEU A 202 -32.80 -51.55 9.42
CA LEU A 202 -32.20 -52.90 9.38
C LEU A 202 -32.39 -53.72 10.68
N ALA A 203 -32.09 -53.11 11.83
CA ALA A 203 -32.15 -53.75 13.15
C ALA A 203 -33.56 -54.25 13.57
N PRO A 204 -34.68 -53.63 13.14
CA PRO A 204 -36.02 -54.13 13.40
C PRO A 204 -36.35 -55.43 12.64
N LEU A 205 -35.86 -55.60 11.41
CA LEU A 205 -36.21 -56.73 10.55
C LEU A 205 -35.53 -58.04 10.95
N GLU A 206 -34.25 -57.97 11.35
CA GLU A 206 -33.44 -59.14 11.73
C GLU A 206 -34.00 -59.87 12.97
N ARG A 207 -34.56 -59.11 13.93
CA ARG A 207 -35.16 -59.63 15.18
C ARG A 207 -36.56 -60.22 15.00
N GLN A 208 -37.24 -59.92 13.91
CA GLN A 208 -38.63 -60.36 13.69
C GLN A 208 -38.70 -61.72 12.98
N ALA A 209 -37.64 -62.11 12.26
CA ALA A 209 -37.50 -63.40 11.56
C ALA A 209 -37.31 -64.60 12.50
N GLU A 210 -36.58 -64.44 13.61
CA GLU A 210 -36.28 -65.52 14.58
C GLU A 210 -37.44 -65.79 15.55
N LYS A 211 -38.09 -64.73 16.04
CA LYS A 211 -39.25 -64.77 16.93
C LYS A 211 -40.46 -65.49 16.32
N ALA A 212 -40.49 -65.54 14.99
CA ALA A 212 -41.60 -66.03 14.19
C ALA A 212 -41.93 -67.53 14.32
N LYS A 213 -40.99 -68.35 14.78
CA LYS A 213 -41.19 -69.82 14.85
C LYS A 213 -41.70 -70.31 16.20
N GLU A 214 -41.53 -69.55 17.26
CA GLU A 214 -41.64 -70.06 18.64
C GLU A 214 -42.99 -69.66 19.29
N PHE A 215 -43.59 -68.52 18.92
CA PHE A 215 -44.77 -67.94 19.57
C PHE A 215 -46.13 -68.63 19.29
N ASN A 216 -46.21 -69.52 18.29
CA ASN A 216 -47.49 -70.16 17.92
C ASN A 216 -47.97 -71.24 18.92
N GLU A 217 -47.10 -71.89 19.72
CA GLU A 217 -47.50 -72.96 20.66
C GLU A 217 -47.95 -72.46 22.05
N LEU A 218 -47.47 -71.31 22.52
CA LEU A 218 -47.72 -70.79 23.88
C LEU A 218 -49.00 -69.95 24.01
N SER A 219 -49.68 -69.67 22.90
CA SER A 219 -50.85 -68.78 22.83
C SER A 219 -52.16 -69.41 23.34
N ALA A 220 -52.30 -70.73 23.34
CA ALA A 220 -53.56 -71.40 23.67
C ALA A 220 -53.85 -71.54 25.19
N GLN A 221 -52.80 -71.63 26.03
CA GLN A 221 -52.96 -71.84 27.48
C GLN A 221 -53.18 -70.53 28.26
N LEU A 222 -52.80 -69.40 27.68
CA LEU A 222 -52.92 -68.07 28.29
C LEU A 222 -54.38 -67.61 28.46
N LYS A 223 -55.24 -68.05 27.54
CA LYS A 223 -56.65 -67.62 27.39
C LYS A 223 -57.54 -67.85 28.60
N HIS A 224 -57.30 -68.90 29.35
CA HIS A 224 -58.19 -69.32 30.41
C HIS A 224 -58.07 -68.48 31.69
N HIS A 225 -56.86 -68.08 32.08
CA HIS A 225 -56.63 -67.39 33.36
C HIS A 225 -56.86 -65.87 33.28
N GLU A 226 -56.68 -65.26 32.11
CA GLU A 226 -56.80 -63.81 31.91
C GLU A 226 -58.23 -63.27 32.11
N LEU A 227 -59.25 -64.04 31.73
CA LEU A 227 -60.66 -63.60 31.78
C LEU A 227 -61.21 -63.42 33.21
N ASN A 228 -60.82 -64.28 34.18
CA ASN A 228 -61.32 -64.21 35.56
C ASN A 228 -60.61 -63.14 36.43
N THR A 229 -59.35 -62.80 36.12
CA THR A 229 -58.58 -61.76 36.86
C THR A 229 -59.04 -60.34 36.53
N TYR A 230 -59.54 -60.11 35.32
CA TYR A 230 -60.02 -58.82 34.85
C TYR A 230 -61.26 -58.30 35.58
N ILE A 231 -62.21 -59.18 35.87
CA ILE A 231 -63.49 -58.83 36.51
C ILE A 231 -63.27 -58.22 37.90
N ALA A 232 -62.30 -58.72 38.67
CA ALA A 232 -62.02 -58.25 40.03
C ALA A 232 -61.28 -56.90 40.10
N LYS A 233 -60.55 -56.50 39.05
CA LYS A 233 -59.75 -55.25 39.05
C LYS A 233 -60.54 -54.00 38.66
N VAL A 234 -61.59 -54.14 37.87
CA VAL A 234 -62.38 -53.00 37.36
C VAL A 234 -63.11 -52.26 38.50
N ASP A 235 -63.56 -52.97 39.55
CA ASP A 235 -64.36 -52.39 40.64
C ASP A 235 -63.58 -51.47 41.61
N GLY A 236 -62.23 -51.48 41.59
CA GLY A 236 -61.39 -50.73 42.55
C GLY A 236 -60.77 -49.43 42.04
N VAL A 237 -60.80 -49.17 40.73
CA VAL A 237 -59.91 -48.19 40.08
C VAL A 237 -60.47 -46.76 40.07
N GLU A 238 -61.79 -46.59 40.07
CA GLU A 238 -62.43 -45.26 39.94
C GLU A 238 -62.14 -44.34 41.14
N SER A 239 -62.01 -44.90 42.34
CA SER A 239 -61.66 -44.18 43.57
C SER A 239 -60.19 -43.71 43.60
N ALA A 240 -59.28 -44.47 42.99
CA ALA A 240 -57.86 -44.15 42.94
C ALA A 240 -57.56 -42.99 41.97
N LYS A 241 -58.21 -42.98 40.79
CA LYS A 241 -58.04 -41.92 39.78
C LYS A 241 -58.41 -40.53 40.32
N ASN A 242 -59.53 -40.42 41.03
CA ASN A 242 -60.02 -39.13 41.54
C ASN A 242 -59.06 -38.43 42.54
N LYS A 243 -58.28 -39.20 43.32
CA LYS A 243 -57.28 -38.66 44.26
C LYS A 243 -55.99 -38.17 43.60
N ILE A 244 -55.65 -38.71 42.42
CA ILE A 244 -54.47 -38.28 41.65
C ILE A 244 -54.81 -37.02 40.85
N TYR A 245 -56.01 -36.96 40.25
CA TYR A 245 -56.51 -35.77 39.54
C TYR A 245 -56.51 -34.50 40.40
N THR A 246 -56.90 -34.59 41.67
CA THR A 246 -56.89 -33.45 42.59
C THR A 246 -55.48 -32.94 42.90
N ARG A 247 -54.48 -33.83 42.95
CA ARG A 247 -53.07 -33.45 43.19
C ARG A 247 -52.42 -32.84 41.95
N ILE A 248 -52.67 -33.39 40.76
CA ILE A 248 -52.20 -32.82 39.49
C ILE A 248 -52.73 -31.39 39.32
N LYS A 249 -54.01 -31.16 39.62
CA LYS A 249 -54.62 -29.83 39.52
C LYS A 249 -53.94 -28.80 40.45
N GLY A 250 -53.61 -29.17 41.69
CA GLY A 250 -52.90 -28.28 42.62
C GLY A 250 -51.46 -27.96 42.18
N LEU A 251 -50.76 -28.91 41.55
CA LEU A 251 -49.43 -28.69 40.98
C LEU A 251 -49.47 -27.81 39.73
N ASP A 252 -50.52 -27.92 38.91
CA ASP A 252 -50.75 -27.05 37.76
C ASP A 252 -50.97 -25.58 38.15
N GLU A 253 -51.77 -25.33 39.19
CA GLU A 253 -51.99 -23.98 39.71
C GLU A 253 -50.69 -23.36 40.26
N ALA A 254 -49.86 -24.14 40.95
CA ALA A 254 -48.56 -23.70 41.46
C ALA A 254 -47.53 -23.44 40.34
N ASN A 255 -47.48 -24.29 39.31
CA ASN A 255 -46.62 -24.10 38.14
C ASN A 255 -47.02 -22.86 37.34
N ALA A 256 -48.32 -22.63 37.14
CA ALA A 256 -48.82 -21.46 36.43
C ALA A 256 -48.43 -20.14 37.13
N LEU A 257 -48.44 -20.11 38.47
CA LEU A 257 -48.01 -18.95 39.25
C LEU A 257 -46.51 -18.65 39.06
N ARG A 258 -45.65 -19.66 39.19
CA ARG A 258 -44.18 -19.49 39.02
C ARG A 258 -43.78 -19.17 37.59
N GLN A 259 -44.49 -19.73 36.60
CA GLN A 259 -44.31 -19.39 35.19
C GLN A 259 -44.67 -17.92 34.92
N GLY A 260 -45.70 -17.38 35.59
CA GLY A 260 -46.05 -15.96 35.56
C GLY A 260 -44.92 -15.07 36.08
N GLU A 261 -44.38 -15.39 37.26
CA GLU A 261 -43.26 -14.65 37.86
C GLU A 261 -41.98 -14.71 37.00
N LEU A 262 -41.71 -15.84 36.34
CA LEU A 262 -40.58 -15.99 35.43
C LEU A 262 -40.76 -15.11 34.18
N ASN A 263 -41.98 -15.03 33.64
CA ASN A 263 -42.28 -14.15 32.51
C ASN A 263 -42.12 -12.67 32.88
N ASP A 264 -42.53 -12.27 34.08
CA ASP A 264 -42.34 -10.90 34.57
C ASP A 264 -40.86 -10.56 34.73
N ALA A 265 -40.06 -11.49 35.30
CA ALA A 265 -38.62 -11.34 35.40
C ALA A 265 -37.94 -11.29 34.02
N GLN A 266 -38.41 -12.08 33.05
CA GLN A 266 -37.94 -12.02 31.65
C GLN A 266 -38.25 -10.67 30.99
N GLN A 267 -39.45 -10.13 31.18
CA GLN A 267 -39.78 -8.80 30.65
C GLN A 267 -38.93 -7.69 31.26
N GLU A 268 -38.60 -7.78 32.56
CA GLU A 268 -37.69 -6.83 33.20
C GLU A 268 -36.25 -6.98 32.67
N TYR A 269 -35.81 -8.21 32.37
CA TYR A 269 -34.51 -8.49 31.75
C TYR A 269 -34.40 -7.84 30.37
N ASP A 270 -35.40 -8.06 29.52
CA ASP A 270 -35.41 -7.53 28.15
C ASP A 270 -35.40 -5.99 28.15
N LYS A 271 -36.07 -5.35 29.12
CA LYS A 271 -36.03 -3.89 29.30
C LYS A 271 -34.64 -3.39 29.70
N ILE A 272 -34.02 -3.99 30.71
CA ILE A 272 -32.68 -3.60 31.16
C ILE A 272 -31.64 -3.81 30.04
N PHE A 273 -31.78 -4.90 29.28
CA PHE A 273 -30.92 -5.17 28.13
C PHE A 273 -31.07 -4.11 27.02
N ALA A 274 -32.30 -3.69 26.72
CA ALA A 274 -32.57 -2.60 25.78
C ALA A 274 -31.96 -1.27 26.27
N ASP A 275 -32.08 -0.96 27.57
CA ASP A 275 -31.50 0.25 28.16
C ASP A 275 -29.95 0.25 28.09
N ILE A 276 -29.31 -0.91 28.30
CA ILE A 276 -27.86 -1.07 28.13
C ILE A 276 -27.46 -0.85 26.66
N SER A 277 -28.23 -1.40 25.72
CA SER A 277 -27.97 -1.21 24.29
C SER A 277 -28.13 0.24 23.85
N ASP A 278 -29.11 0.99 24.39
CA ASP A 278 -29.27 2.42 24.12
C ASP A 278 -28.11 3.23 24.71
N ALA A 279 -27.65 2.90 25.93
CA ALA A 279 -26.47 3.51 26.54
C ALA A 279 -25.20 3.28 25.69
N ASP A 280 -25.03 2.10 25.09
CA ASP A 280 -23.92 1.78 24.19
C ASP A 280 -23.96 2.60 22.89
N ILE A 281 -25.14 2.80 22.31
CA ILE A 281 -25.32 3.66 21.14
C ILE A 281 -24.95 5.11 21.48
N ARG A 282 -25.40 5.62 22.63
CA ARG A 282 -25.08 6.99 23.08
C ARG A 282 -23.60 7.18 23.37
N LEU A 283 -22.94 6.20 24.01
CA LEU A 283 -21.49 6.23 24.24
C LEU A 283 -20.71 6.23 22.93
N LYS A 284 -21.14 5.42 21.95
CA LYS A 284 -20.52 5.41 20.63
C LYS A 284 -20.62 6.78 19.95
N ASN A 285 -21.81 7.37 19.91
CA ASN A 285 -22.02 8.68 19.29
C ASN A 285 -21.20 9.80 19.97
N LEU A 286 -21.13 9.81 21.30
CA LEU A 286 -20.31 10.79 22.04
C LEU A 286 -18.80 10.58 21.83
N ASN A 287 -18.34 9.33 21.71
CA ASN A 287 -16.94 9.03 21.41
C ASN A 287 -16.57 9.41 19.97
N ASP A 288 -17.46 9.20 19.02
CA ASP A 288 -17.26 9.63 17.62
C ASP A 288 -17.19 11.16 17.53
N GLU A 289 -18.08 11.88 18.24
CA GLU A 289 -18.06 13.35 18.34
C GLU A 289 -16.77 13.88 19.01
N LEU A 290 -16.31 13.19 20.08
CA LEU A 290 -15.06 13.51 20.76
C LEU A 290 -13.84 13.32 19.84
N LEU A 291 -13.82 12.23 19.06
CA LEU A 291 -12.74 11.93 18.12
C LEU A 291 -12.68 12.96 17.00
N GLU A 292 -13.82 13.31 16.40
CA GLU A 292 -13.90 14.32 15.34
C GLU A 292 -13.34 15.67 15.80
N LYS A 293 -13.75 16.12 17.00
CA LYS A 293 -13.24 17.36 17.58
C LYS A 293 -11.76 17.29 17.94
N ARG A 294 -11.27 16.17 18.46
CA ARG A 294 -9.85 15.98 18.76
C ARG A 294 -8.96 16.02 17.52
N VAL A 295 -9.40 15.41 16.42
CA VAL A 295 -8.69 15.45 15.13
C VAL A 295 -8.68 16.88 14.56
N SER A 296 -9.78 17.63 14.68
CA SER A 296 -9.82 19.03 14.25
C SER A 296 -8.86 19.94 15.06
N MET A 297 -8.73 19.65 16.36
CA MET A 297 -7.79 20.33 17.26
C MET A 297 -6.32 20.00 16.95
N GLU A 298 -6.00 18.73 16.68
CA GLU A 298 -4.64 18.34 16.28
C GLU A 298 -4.23 18.94 14.93
N LYS A 299 -5.15 18.99 13.95
CA LYS A 299 -4.91 19.66 12.66
C LYS A 299 -4.61 21.15 12.83
N SER A 300 -5.39 21.84 13.67
CA SER A 300 -5.19 23.27 13.94
C SER A 300 -3.90 23.53 14.73
N SER A 301 -3.58 22.68 15.71
CA SER A 301 -2.32 22.74 16.46
C SER A 301 -1.09 22.48 15.57
N GLY A 302 -1.18 21.50 14.66
CA GLY A 302 -0.11 21.19 13.70
C GLY A 302 0.12 22.31 12.70
N ALA A 303 -0.97 22.91 12.18
CA ALA A 303 -0.89 24.09 11.31
C ALA A 303 -0.20 25.28 12.01
N LYS A 304 -0.55 25.54 13.28
CA LYS A 304 0.11 26.59 14.08
C LYS A 304 1.61 26.36 14.24
N GLN A 305 2.04 25.15 14.57
CA GLN A 305 3.48 24.81 14.69
C GLN A 305 4.21 24.97 13.35
N LEU A 306 3.58 24.58 12.24
CA LEU A 306 4.15 24.75 10.91
C LEU A 306 4.37 26.23 10.56
N TYR A 307 3.40 27.09 10.90
CA TYR A 307 3.54 28.54 10.70
C TYR A 307 4.64 29.14 11.57
N GLU A 308 4.76 28.73 12.85
CA GLU A 308 5.85 29.18 13.73
C GLU A 308 7.23 28.80 13.21
N GLN A 309 7.40 27.56 12.71
CA GLN A 309 8.65 27.12 12.12
C GLN A 309 9.01 27.90 10.83
N LYS A 310 8.02 28.17 9.96
CA LYS A 310 8.22 28.95 8.74
C LYS A 310 8.59 30.41 9.05
N ILE A 311 7.93 31.03 10.01
CA ILE A 311 8.25 32.40 10.46
C ILE A 311 9.67 32.45 11.04
N SER A 312 10.04 31.50 11.89
CA SER A 312 11.39 31.40 12.47
C SER A 312 12.47 31.24 11.40
N TYR A 313 12.23 30.41 10.38
CA TYR A 313 13.14 30.23 9.25
C TYR A 313 13.35 31.52 8.45
N LEU A 314 12.28 32.25 8.13
CA LEU A 314 12.35 33.50 7.37
C LEU A 314 13.03 34.62 8.17
N LEU A 315 12.78 34.72 9.48
CA LEU A 315 13.49 35.65 10.37
C LEU A 315 15.00 35.35 10.40
N GLY A 316 15.38 34.08 10.45
CA GLY A 316 16.78 33.66 10.39
C GLY A 316 17.43 33.92 9.02
N GLN A 317 16.67 33.95 7.92
CA GLN A 317 17.18 34.39 6.62
C GLN A 317 17.44 35.91 6.59
N ILE A 318 16.50 36.71 7.10
CA ILE A 318 16.63 38.17 7.18
C ILE A 318 17.86 38.55 8.00
N GLU A 319 18.05 37.96 9.18
CA GLU A 319 19.19 38.26 10.06
C GLU A 319 20.55 37.98 9.39
N ARG A 320 20.65 36.89 8.61
CA ARG A 320 21.87 36.56 7.86
C ARG A 320 22.12 37.56 6.74
N ALA A 321 21.08 37.90 5.98
CA ALA A 321 21.17 38.87 4.90
C ALA A 321 21.54 40.28 5.43
N GLU A 322 21.03 40.67 6.61
CA GLU A 322 21.40 41.94 7.26
C GLU A 322 22.86 41.97 7.68
N LYS A 323 23.38 40.88 8.27
CA LYS A 323 24.81 40.76 8.60
C LYS A 323 25.70 40.86 7.37
N GLU A 324 25.33 40.19 6.29
CA GLU A 324 26.06 40.23 5.01
C GLU A 324 26.03 41.64 4.37
N ILE A 325 24.89 42.34 4.46
CA ILE A 325 24.79 43.74 4.03
C ILE A 325 25.73 44.65 4.84
N GLU A 326 25.83 44.42 6.14
CA GLU A 326 26.68 45.22 7.01
C GLU A 326 28.18 44.95 6.77
N GLU A 327 28.57 43.71 6.50
CA GLU A 327 29.93 43.36 6.08
C GLU A 327 30.29 43.99 4.73
N ASN A 328 29.39 43.91 3.74
CA ASN A 328 29.59 44.54 2.43
C ASN A 328 29.69 46.06 2.52
N LYS A 329 28.92 46.71 3.40
CA LYS A 329 29.04 48.17 3.64
C LYS A 329 30.42 48.54 4.17
N LYS A 330 30.95 47.80 5.14
CA LYS A 330 32.31 48.04 5.67
C LYS A 330 33.36 47.89 4.58
N LEU A 331 33.23 46.87 3.73
CA LEU A 331 34.13 46.64 2.59
C LEU A 331 34.10 47.82 1.59
N VAL A 332 32.90 48.33 1.28
CA VAL A 332 32.70 49.49 0.39
C VAL A 332 33.33 50.75 1.00
N ASP A 333 33.13 51.00 2.30
CA ASP A 333 33.71 52.15 2.98
C ASP A 333 35.25 52.10 3.01
N GLU A 334 35.85 50.94 3.29
CA GLU A 334 37.30 50.73 3.28
C GLU A 334 37.92 50.91 1.88
N CYS A 335 37.28 50.35 0.85
CA CYS A 335 37.71 50.49 -0.54
C CYS A 335 37.56 51.94 -1.01
N GLY A 336 36.46 52.62 -0.66
CA GLY A 336 36.22 54.02 -1.01
C GLY A 336 37.23 54.98 -0.38
N LEU A 337 37.64 54.72 0.86
CA LEU A 337 38.66 55.52 1.55
C LEU A 337 40.04 55.35 0.91
N SER A 338 40.38 54.12 0.51
CA SER A 338 41.61 53.79 -0.22
C SER A 338 41.64 54.42 -1.61
N LEU A 339 40.51 54.39 -2.33
CA LEU A 339 40.35 55.01 -3.64
C LEU A 339 40.57 56.53 -3.58
N LYS A 340 39.97 57.20 -2.59
CA LYS A 340 40.12 58.64 -2.38
C LYS A 340 41.56 59.05 -2.07
N ASN A 341 42.26 58.25 -1.26
CA ASN A 341 43.69 58.46 -1.01
C ASN A 341 44.52 58.30 -2.29
N ASN A 342 44.27 57.24 -3.05
CA ASN A 342 44.96 56.97 -4.31
C ASN A 342 44.72 58.05 -5.37
N GLU A 343 43.49 58.57 -5.48
CA GLU A 343 43.16 59.69 -6.38
C GLU A 343 43.93 60.97 -6.02
N GLN A 344 44.11 61.24 -4.72
CA GLN A 344 44.90 62.38 -4.26
C GLN A 344 46.39 62.22 -4.61
N THR A 345 47.00 61.06 -4.33
CA THR A 345 48.40 60.78 -4.71
C THR A 345 48.59 60.82 -6.22
N LEU A 346 47.61 60.34 -6.98
CA LEU A 346 47.65 60.33 -8.45
C LEU A 346 47.57 61.74 -9.03
N ALA A 347 46.81 62.65 -8.41
CA ALA A 347 46.80 64.07 -8.78
C ALA A 347 48.16 64.74 -8.51
N GLU A 348 48.75 64.50 -7.34
CA GLU A 348 50.06 65.02 -6.96
C GLU A 348 51.19 64.51 -7.87
N ASP A 349 51.19 63.21 -8.17
CA ASP A 349 52.22 62.58 -9.01
C ASP A 349 52.05 62.98 -10.49
N ARG A 350 50.82 63.21 -10.98
CA ARG A 350 50.59 63.81 -12.31
C ARG A 350 51.11 65.25 -12.39
N GLU A 351 50.93 66.06 -11.36
CA GLU A 351 51.46 67.44 -11.34
C GLU A 351 53.00 67.45 -11.33
N LYS A 352 53.63 66.56 -10.56
CA LYS A 352 55.09 66.37 -10.57
C LYS A 352 55.59 65.90 -11.94
N LEU A 353 54.86 65.00 -12.60
CA LEU A 353 55.21 64.51 -13.92
C LEU A 353 55.25 65.64 -14.95
N VAL A 354 54.24 66.51 -14.96
CA VAL A 354 54.19 67.69 -15.86
C VAL A 354 55.38 68.61 -15.61
N LYS A 355 55.69 68.93 -14.34
CA LYS A 355 56.83 69.78 -13.98
C LYS A 355 58.18 69.18 -14.40
N LEU A 356 58.35 67.86 -14.30
CA LEU A 356 59.56 67.17 -14.76
C LEU A 356 59.64 67.12 -16.28
N GLN A 357 58.51 66.87 -16.97
CA GLN A 357 58.46 66.88 -18.43
C GLN A 357 58.80 68.27 -19.01
N GLU A 358 58.31 69.35 -18.42
CA GLU A 358 58.67 70.73 -18.84
C GLU A 358 60.16 71.02 -18.64
N LYS A 359 60.77 70.51 -17.55
CA LYS A 359 62.21 70.62 -17.31
C LYS A 359 63.01 69.81 -18.32
N ALA A 360 62.60 68.57 -18.60
CA ALA A 360 63.22 67.71 -19.60
C ALA A 360 63.15 68.34 -21.00
N GLU A 361 62.02 68.96 -21.36
CA GLU A 361 61.85 69.62 -22.66
C GLU A 361 62.74 70.87 -22.79
N LYS A 362 62.90 71.66 -21.71
CA LYS A 362 63.84 72.80 -21.68
C LYS A 362 65.30 72.35 -21.81
N LEU A 363 65.70 71.29 -21.09
CA LEU A 363 67.03 70.70 -21.17
C LEU A 363 67.29 70.08 -22.54
N SER A 364 66.30 69.40 -23.12
CA SER A 364 66.36 68.83 -24.47
C SER A 364 66.53 69.91 -25.55
N LYS A 365 65.77 71.02 -25.48
CA LYS A 365 65.96 72.19 -26.37
C LYS A 365 67.36 72.78 -26.22
N ARG A 366 67.87 72.88 -24.98
CA ARG A 366 69.21 73.41 -24.71
C ARG A 366 70.31 72.46 -25.23
N LEU A 367 70.15 71.15 -25.05
CA LEU A 367 71.00 70.12 -25.65
C LEU A 367 71.00 70.24 -27.18
N LEU A 368 69.83 70.41 -27.81
CA LEU A 368 69.74 70.57 -29.27
C LEU A 368 70.54 71.79 -29.75
N THR A 369 70.39 72.94 -29.08
CA THR A 369 71.13 74.17 -29.42
C THR A 369 72.63 74.09 -29.13
N LEU A 370 73.05 73.35 -28.08
CA LEU A 370 74.46 73.09 -27.80
C LEU A 370 75.05 72.11 -28.80
N THR A 371 74.31 71.07 -29.15
CA THR A 371 74.69 70.08 -30.15
C THR A 371 74.86 70.75 -31.51
N GLU A 372 73.97 71.66 -31.93
CA GLU A 372 74.12 72.46 -33.15
C GLU A 372 75.41 73.32 -33.15
N LYS A 373 75.76 73.93 -32.01
CA LYS A 373 76.99 74.72 -31.87
C LYS A 373 78.26 73.86 -31.81
N ILE A 374 78.19 72.69 -31.20
CA ILE A 374 79.28 71.72 -31.12
C ILE A 374 79.51 71.07 -32.47
N THR A 375 78.45 70.68 -33.20
CA THR A 375 78.57 70.15 -34.57
C THR A 375 79.25 71.15 -35.49
N LEU A 376 78.93 72.45 -35.35
CA LEU A 376 79.54 73.51 -36.17
C LEU A 376 81.01 73.78 -35.80
N GLY A 377 81.38 73.67 -34.52
CA GLY A 377 82.78 73.81 -34.05
C GLY A 377 83.65 72.56 -34.28
N GLU A 378 83.06 71.37 -34.19
CA GLU A 378 83.71 70.07 -34.43
C GLU A 378 83.97 69.85 -35.92
N GLU A 379 83.03 70.23 -36.80
CA GLU A 379 83.22 70.22 -38.27
C GLU A 379 84.38 71.11 -38.70
N LEU A 380 84.62 72.22 -38.01
CA LEU A 380 85.66 73.20 -38.33
C LEU A 380 87.06 72.79 -37.81
N ALA A 381 87.16 72.22 -36.61
CA ALA A 381 88.43 71.79 -36.01
C ALA A 381 88.91 70.42 -36.51
N ASN A 382 88.00 69.43 -36.68
CA ASN A 382 88.36 68.09 -37.14
C ASN A 382 88.57 67.99 -38.65
N ALA A 383 87.96 68.86 -39.46
CA ALA A 383 88.24 68.93 -40.89
C ALA A 383 89.74 69.18 -41.15
N ASN A 384 90.34 70.20 -40.55
CA ASN A 384 91.65 70.65 -40.99
C ASN A 384 92.83 69.73 -40.61
N ARG A 385 92.73 68.93 -39.54
CA ARG A 385 93.82 68.04 -39.09
C ARG A 385 93.72 66.58 -39.55
N LYS A 386 92.52 66.05 -39.77
CA LYS A 386 92.31 64.66 -40.22
C LYS A 386 92.31 64.47 -41.74
N LYS A 387 91.95 65.52 -42.52
CA LYS A 387 91.88 65.52 -44.01
C LYS A 387 93.21 65.25 -44.73
N ILE A 388 94.35 65.33 -44.04
CA ILE A 388 95.67 65.17 -44.68
C ILE A 388 96.22 63.74 -44.53
N ILE A 389 95.86 62.99 -43.49
CA ILE A 389 96.57 61.74 -43.15
C ILE A 389 95.66 60.50 -43.13
N GLU A 390 94.35 60.60 -42.86
CA GLU A 390 93.45 59.42 -42.75
C GLU A 390 92.67 59.04 -44.02
N SER A 391 92.68 59.89 -45.06
CA SER A 391 92.01 59.62 -46.34
C SER A 391 92.54 58.37 -47.07
N ILE A 392 93.69 57.85 -46.64
CA ILE A 392 94.36 56.70 -47.27
C ILE A 392 94.02 55.37 -46.55
N GLU A 393 93.77 55.34 -45.24
CA GLU A 393 93.57 54.09 -44.47
C GLU A 393 92.08 53.74 -44.21
N SER A 394 91.20 54.72 -44.02
CA SER A 394 89.80 54.49 -43.58
C SER A 394 88.85 53.95 -44.68
N LEU A 395 89.26 53.96 -45.95
CA LEU A 395 88.44 53.47 -47.08
C LEU A 395 88.32 51.94 -47.12
N SER A 396 89.22 51.21 -46.43
CA SER A 396 89.29 49.75 -46.49
C SER A 396 88.38 49.06 -45.45
N ASP A 397 88.31 49.58 -44.21
CA ASP A 397 87.52 48.99 -43.11
C ASP A 397 85.99 49.20 -43.25
N ILE A 398 85.58 50.30 -43.90
CA ILE A 398 84.17 50.63 -44.13
C ILE A 398 83.46 49.60 -45.05
N LYS A 399 84.21 48.89 -45.90
CA LYS A 399 83.63 47.87 -46.80
C LYS A 399 83.26 46.56 -46.08
N LEU A 400 83.98 46.18 -45.02
CA LEU A 400 83.75 44.92 -44.30
C LEU A 400 82.54 45.00 -43.34
N ASN A 401 82.39 46.10 -42.59
CA ASN A 401 81.25 46.30 -41.68
C ASN A 401 79.89 46.37 -42.39
N LYS A 402 79.85 46.88 -43.62
CA LYS A 402 78.62 46.96 -44.43
C LYS A 402 78.03 45.58 -44.77
N GLY A 403 78.88 44.56 -44.94
CA GLY A 403 78.45 43.21 -45.26
C GLY A 403 77.76 42.49 -44.10
N ALA A 404 78.26 42.66 -42.87
CA ALA A 404 77.72 41.99 -41.69
C ALA A 404 76.33 42.50 -41.30
N MET A 405 76.12 43.81 -41.31
CA MET A 405 74.82 44.43 -40.91
C MET A 405 73.69 44.10 -41.89
N SER A 406 74.01 43.90 -43.18
CA SER A 406 73.01 43.52 -44.19
C SER A 406 72.51 42.08 -44.02
N ILE A 407 73.33 41.18 -43.48
CA ILE A 407 72.96 39.77 -43.27
C ILE A 407 72.04 39.65 -42.04
N GLU A 408 72.35 40.36 -40.95
CA GLU A 408 71.50 40.38 -39.74
C GLU A 408 70.10 40.91 -40.03
N LYS A 409 70.00 41.97 -40.86
CA LYS A 409 68.71 42.52 -41.31
C LYS A 409 67.86 41.49 -42.06
N ASN A 410 68.44 40.77 -43.03
CA ASN A 410 67.69 39.82 -43.84
C ASN A 410 67.13 38.67 -42.99
N ASN A 411 67.89 38.15 -42.03
CA ASN A 411 67.40 37.11 -41.12
C ASN A 411 66.22 37.57 -40.25
N LEU A 412 66.23 38.83 -39.79
CA LEU A 412 65.12 39.40 -39.01
C LEU A 412 63.88 39.66 -39.88
N VAL A 413 64.05 40.05 -41.14
CA VAL A 413 62.96 40.21 -42.11
C VAL A 413 62.29 38.85 -42.41
N ASP A 414 63.09 37.79 -42.59
CA ASP A 414 62.57 36.43 -42.78
C ASP A 414 61.77 35.96 -41.55
N LYS A 415 62.26 36.26 -40.33
CA LYS A 415 61.54 35.94 -39.09
C LYS A 415 60.22 36.71 -38.95
N LEU A 416 60.17 37.97 -39.38
CA LEU A 416 58.96 38.79 -39.39
C LEU A 416 57.91 38.21 -40.33
N ASN A 417 58.32 37.76 -41.52
CA ASN A 417 57.42 37.13 -42.49
C ASN A 417 56.83 35.81 -41.95
N GLU A 418 57.63 34.99 -41.26
CA GLU A 418 57.19 33.74 -40.63
C GLU A 418 56.13 34.00 -39.54
N LEU A 419 56.38 34.97 -38.65
CA LEU A 419 55.45 35.33 -37.57
C LEU A 419 54.13 35.92 -38.11
N THR A 420 54.20 36.76 -39.15
CA THR A 420 53.01 37.36 -39.78
C THR A 420 52.14 36.30 -40.43
N ALA A 421 52.74 35.34 -41.16
CA ALA A 421 52.01 34.22 -41.75
C ALA A 421 51.32 33.33 -40.70
N LYS A 422 51.91 33.19 -39.51
CA LYS A 422 51.33 32.40 -38.42
C LYS A 422 50.14 33.10 -37.74
N ILE A 423 50.18 34.42 -37.60
CA ILE A 423 49.04 35.21 -37.11
C ILE A 423 47.86 35.10 -38.09
N ASP A 424 48.12 35.19 -39.40
CA ASP A 424 47.07 35.05 -40.41
C ASP A 424 46.38 33.68 -40.31
N GLU A 425 47.15 32.59 -40.16
CA GLU A 425 46.61 31.23 -39.95
C GLU A 425 45.72 31.13 -38.69
N LEU A 426 46.17 31.70 -37.57
CA LEU A 426 45.42 31.70 -36.31
C LEU A 426 44.15 32.56 -36.39
N SER A 427 44.17 33.67 -37.14
CA SER A 427 43.02 34.54 -37.33
C SER A 427 41.88 33.86 -38.11
N VAL A 428 42.22 33.12 -39.18
CA VAL A 428 41.25 32.31 -39.95
C VAL A 428 40.62 31.25 -39.05
N LYS A 429 41.41 30.60 -38.20
CA LYS A 429 40.92 29.59 -37.25
C LYS A 429 39.98 30.19 -36.20
N ARG A 430 40.32 31.36 -35.66
CA ARG A 430 39.46 32.12 -34.73
C ARG A 430 38.09 32.42 -35.35
N ASP A 431 38.07 32.93 -36.57
CA ASP A 431 36.82 33.32 -37.24
C ASP A 431 35.94 32.10 -37.55
N SER A 432 36.55 30.94 -37.86
CA SER A 432 35.80 29.70 -38.05
C SER A 432 35.10 29.21 -36.77
N LEU A 433 35.78 29.27 -35.63
CA LEU A 433 35.23 28.91 -34.32
C LEU A 433 34.18 29.90 -33.83
N PHE A 434 34.32 31.18 -34.17
CA PHE A 434 33.32 32.20 -33.85
C PHE A 434 31.99 31.92 -34.56
N ASN A 435 32.03 31.60 -35.85
CA ASN A 435 30.84 31.21 -36.61
C ASN A 435 30.19 29.92 -36.10
N GLU A 436 31.00 28.98 -35.60
CA GLU A 436 30.49 27.75 -34.97
C GLU A 436 29.76 28.05 -33.66
N LYS A 437 30.32 28.93 -32.81
CA LYS A 437 29.65 29.40 -31.58
C LYS A 437 28.30 30.03 -31.88
N GLU A 438 28.20 30.91 -32.88
CA GLU A 438 26.95 31.59 -33.22
C GLU A 438 25.84 30.61 -33.65
N ARG A 439 26.20 29.52 -34.35
CA ARG A 439 25.24 28.45 -34.70
C ARG A 439 24.75 27.70 -33.47
N VAL A 440 25.65 27.41 -32.53
CA VAL A 440 25.32 26.74 -31.27
C VAL A 440 24.39 27.60 -30.41
N ASP A 441 24.65 28.91 -30.33
CA ASP A 441 23.80 29.86 -29.58
C ASP A 441 22.37 29.91 -30.12
N ASN A 442 22.20 29.90 -31.45
CA ASN A 442 20.88 29.87 -32.08
C ASN A 442 20.14 28.54 -31.80
N SER A 443 20.86 27.41 -31.83
CA SER A 443 20.31 26.09 -31.50
C SER A 443 19.81 26.02 -30.05
N ILE A 444 20.57 26.59 -29.10
CA ILE A 444 20.17 26.67 -27.67
C ILE A 444 18.87 27.45 -27.53
N ASN A 445 18.73 28.59 -28.19
CA ASN A 445 17.52 29.43 -28.11
C ASN A 445 16.26 28.73 -28.65
N GLU A 446 16.37 27.96 -29.73
CA GLU A 446 15.24 27.18 -30.26
C GLU A 446 14.83 26.03 -29.33
N LEU A 447 15.81 25.37 -28.73
CA LEU A 447 15.57 24.31 -27.76
C LEU A 447 14.95 24.84 -26.48
N ASP A 448 15.40 25.99 -25.97
CA ASP A 448 14.83 26.64 -24.77
C ASP A 448 13.34 26.99 -24.97
N ARG A 449 12.94 27.46 -26.16
CA ARG A 449 11.52 27.66 -26.51
C ARG A 449 10.72 26.37 -26.48
N SER A 450 11.26 25.30 -27.07
CA SER A 450 10.60 23.99 -27.09
C SER A 450 10.41 23.42 -25.67
N VAL A 451 11.41 23.60 -24.80
CA VAL A 451 11.36 23.20 -23.38
C VAL A 451 10.27 23.96 -22.63
N PHE A 452 10.10 25.26 -22.90
CA PHE A 452 9.03 26.05 -22.32
C PHE A 452 7.63 25.56 -22.74
N ASP A 453 7.43 25.28 -24.03
CA ASP A 453 6.14 24.78 -24.55
C ASP A 453 5.77 23.41 -23.95
N PHE A 454 6.72 22.48 -23.88
CA PHE A 454 6.47 21.18 -23.26
C PHE A 454 6.17 21.29 -21.77
N LYS A 455 6.81 22.23 -21.06
CA LYS A 455 6.53 22.48 -19.64
C LYS A 455 5.07 22.91 -19.41
N ASN A 456 4.53 23.78 -20.27
CA ASN A 456 3.13 24.20 -20.16
C ASN A 456 2.15 23.05 -20.45
N GLN A 457 2.45 22.19 -21.43
CA GLN A 457 1.63 21.01 -21.74
C GLN A 457 1.65 19.98 -20.61
N ILE A 458 2.80 19.81 -19.94
CA ILE A 458 2.94 18.96 -18.74
C ILE A 458 2.01 19.48 -17.63
N GLU A 459 2.05 20.78 -17.33
CA GLU A 459 1.20 21.38 -16.28
C GLU A 459 -0.31 21.23 -16.58
N GLU A 460 -0.71 21.38 -17.84
CA GLU A 460 -2.10 21.14 -18.28
C GLU A 460 -2.53 19.68 -18.02
N LYS A 461 -1.68 18.70 -18.37
CA LYS A 461 -1.98 17.28 -18.19
C LYS A 461 -1.95 16.86 -16.73
N GLU A 462 -1.05 17.42 -15.91
CA GLU A 462 -1.04 17.21 -14.46
C GLU A 462 -2.36 17.67 -13.81
N ASN A 463 -2.91 18.80 -14.23
CA ASN A 463 -4.20 19.29 -13.75
C ASN A 463 -5.35 18.36 -14.19
N GLN A 464 -5.36 17.87 -15.43
CA GLN A 464 -6.34 16.89 -15.91
C GLN A 464 -6.32 15.58 -15.10
N VAL A 465 -5.13 15.07 -14.76
CA VAL A 465 -4.97 13.88 -13.91
C VAL A 465 -5.51 14.15 -12.50
N ARG A 466 -5.25 15.32 -11.93
CA ARG A 466 -5.75 15.72 -10.61
C ARG A 466 -7.28 15.76 -10.56
N GLU A 467 -7.91 16.44 -11.51
CA GLU A 467 -9.38 16.50 -11.61
C GLU A 467 -10.01 15.11 -11.74
N CYS A 468 -9.43 14.23 -12.58
CA CYS A 468 -9.94 12.87 -12.72
C CYS A 468 -9.81 12.06 -11.42
N ASN A 469 -8.73 12.24 -10.65
CA ASN A 469 -8.55 11.57 -9.37
C ASN A 469 -9.58 12.04 -8.32
N GLU A 470 -9.92 13.33 -8.29
CA GLU A 470 -10.96 13.86 -7.40
C GLU A 470 -12.34 13.27 -7.75
N GLU A 471 -12.69 13.19 -9.02
CA GLU A 471 -13.96 12.60 -9.47
C GLU A 471 -14.03 11.09 -9.21
N VAL A 472 -12.91 10.36 -9.38
CA VAL A 472 -12.83 8.93 -9.01
C VAL A 472 -13.03 8.74 -7.50
N ALA A 473 -12.43 9.59 -6.66
CA ALA A 473 -12.64 9.54 -5.22
C ALA A 473 -14.09 9.81 -4.79
N LYS A 474 -14.77 10.77 -5.45
CA LYS A 474 -16.21 11.02 -5.24
C LYS A 474 -17.06 9.81 -5.64
N ALA A 475 -16.74 9.18 -6.76
CA ALA A 475 -17.43 7.97 -7.21
C ALA A 475 -17.24 6.81 -6.23
N ASP A 476 -16.03 6.61 -5.70
CA ASP A 476 -15.74 5.56 -4.71
C ASP A 476 -16.50 5.75 -3.40
N ASN A 477 -16.55 6.97 -2.88
CA ASN A 477 -17.35 7.29 -1.70
C ASN A 477 -18.85 7.02 -1.93
N SER A 478 -19.36 7.37 -3.12
CA SER A 478 -20.76 7.13 -3.49
C SER A 478 -21.06 5.64 -3.60
N ILE A 479 -20.16 4.86 -4.23
CA ILE A 479 -20.27 3.40 -4.33
C ILE A 479 -20.24 2.75 -2.94
N TYR A 480 -19.37 3.21 -2.05
CA TYR A 480 -19.30 2.71 -0.67
C TYR A 480 -20.60 2.96 0.10
N SER A 481 -21.15 4.18 0.00
CA SER A 481 -22.43 4.53 0.63
C SER A 481 -23.60 3.70 0.10
N LEU A 482 -23.67 3.49 -1.23
CA LEU A 482 -24.69 2.66 -1.86
C LEU A 482 -24.55 1.19 -1.47
N ASN A 483 -23.32 0.66 -1.37
CA ASN A 483 -23.06 -0.70 -0.89
C ASN A 483 -23.58 -0.90 0.55
N SER A 484 -23.39 0.08 1.43
CA SER A 484 -23.91 0.03 2.80
C SER A 484 -25.45 0.00 2.83
N ILE A 485 -26.09 0.83 2.00
CA ILE A 485 -27.55 0.86 1.85
C ILE A 485 -28.07 -0.47 1.29
N VAL A 486 -27.44 -1.01 0.25
CA VAL A 486 -27.78 -2.31 -0.33
C VAL A 486 -27.63 -3.43 0.70
N ALA A 487 -26.54 -3.46 1.47
CA ALA A 487 -26.35 -4.45 2.54
C ALA A 487 -27.47 -4.37 3.59
N THR A 488 -27.85 -3.15 3.99
CA THR A 488 -28.94 -2.91 4.96
C THR A 488 -30.31 -3.34 4.40
N LEU A 489 -30.57 -3.11 3.11
CA LEU A 489 -31.81 -3.55 2.48
C LEU A 489 -31.85 -5.06 2.32
N VAL A 490 -30.73 -5.72 2.02
CA VAL A 490 -30.63 -7.19 1.96
C VAL A 490 -30.89 -7.81 3.33
N THR A 491 -30.33 -7.26 4.41
CA THR A 491 -30.61 -7.78 5.76
C THR A 491 -32.07 -7.59 6.15
N LYS A 492 -32.68 -6.44 5.83
CA LYS A 492 -34.11 -6.20 6.04
C LYS A 492 -34.99 -7.15 5.22
N ASP A 493 -34.67 -7.35 3.94
CA ASP A 493 -35.40 -8.28 3.05
C ASP A 493 -35.33 -9.72 3.58
N ASN A 494 -34.13 -10.18 3.96
CA ASN A 494 -33.94 -11.50 4.56
C ASN A 494 -34.71 -11.66 5.88
N PHE A 495 -34.76 -10.61 6.71
CA PHE A 495 -35.54 -10.61 7.94
C PHE A 495 -37.05 -10.75 7.68
N TYR A 496 -37.62 -10.00 6.72
CA TYR A 496 -39.04 -10.16 6.39
C TYR A 496 -39.36 -11.48 5.70
N LYS A 497 -38.43 -12.01 4.88
CA LYS A 497 -38.56 -13.36 4.31
C LYS A 497 -38.50 -14.45 5.37
N SER A 498 -37.58 -14.37 6.34
CA SER A 498 -37.52 -15.35 7.43
C SER A 498 -38.75 -15.30 8.31
N LEU A 499 -39.29 -14.10 8.60
CA LEU A 499 -40.55 -13.94 9.31
C LEU A 499 -41.71 -14.64 8.57
N LYS A 500 -41.78 -14.49 7.24
CA LYS A 500 -42.78 -15.14 6.39
C LYS A 500 -42.61 -16.66 6.37
N ASP A 501 -41.41 -17.14 6.07
CA ASP A 501 -41.13 -18.57 5.91
C ASP A 501 -41.35 -19.36 7.21
N ASN A 502 -41.10 -18.73 8.35
CA ASN A 502 -41.31 -19.33 9.68
C ASN A 502 -42.70 -19.08 10.27
N TYR A 503 -43.60 -18.39 9.53
CA TYR A 503 -44.92 -17.95 10.00
C TYR A 503 -44.87 -17.25 11.37
N GLU A 504 -43.86 -16.39 11.57
CA GLU A 504 -43.72 -15.58 12.79
C GLU A 504 -44.72 -14.42 12.80
N GLY A 505 -45.42 -14.24 13.93
CA GLY A 505 -46.54 -13.30 14.07
C GLY A 505 -47.93 -13.96 14.01
N TYR A 506 -48.03 -15.22 13.56
CA TYR A 506 -49.25 -16.03 13.70
C TYR A 506 -49.35 -16.65 15.10
N ALA A 507 -50.57 -16.92 15.58
CA ALA A 507 -50.77 -17.65 16.84
C ALA A 507 -50.02 -19.01 16.82
N PRO A 508 -49.45 -19.47 17.95
CA PRO A 508 -48.62 -20.68 18.00
C PRO A 508 -49.30 -21.92 17.42
N ALA A 509 -50.62 -22.02 17.63
CA ALA A 509 -51.45 -23.06 17.06
C ALA A 509 -51.34 -23.04 15.52
N VAL A 510 -51.64 -21.89 14.89
CA VAL A 510 -51.70 -21.71 13.44
C VAL A 510 -50.32 -21.93 12.82
N LYS A 511 -49.27 -21.35 13.42
CA LYS A 511 -47.87 -21.56 13.03
C LYS A 511 -47.50 -23.05 12.99
N ASN A 512 -47.81 -23.79 14.05
CA ASN A 512 -47.48 -25.22 14.13
C ASN A 512 -48.22 -26.06 13.10
N LEU A 513 -49.49 -25.74 12.80
CA LEU A 513 -50.25 -26.44 11.76
C LEU A 513 -49.69 -26.17 10.36
N LEU A 514 -49.37 -24.91 10.04
CA LEU A 514 -48.82 -24.53 8.73
C LEU A 514 -47.42 -25.11 8.50
N ASN A 515 -46.58 -25.15 9.53
CA ASN A 515 -45.27 -25.80 9.46
C ASN A 515 -45.40 -27.31 9.25
N LYS A 516 -46.26 -28.01 10.01
CA LYS A 516 -46.53 -29.44 9.77
C LYS A 516 -47.19 -29.71 8.41
N ALA A 517 -47.97 -28.76 7.88
CA ALA A 517 -48.55 -28.87 6.54
C ALA A 517 -47.50 -28.71 5.42
N LYS A 518 -46.32 -28.12 5.68
CA LYS A 518 -45.20 -28.16 4.72
C LYS A 518 -44.62 -29.57 4.59
N GLU A 519 -44.57 -30.32 5.70
CA GLU A 519 -44.02 -31.68 5.77
C GLU A 519 -45.03 -32.76 5.33
N ASN A 520 -46.32 -32.60 5.67
CA ASN A 520 -47.37 -33.56 5.37
C ASN A 520 -48.25 -33.10 4.21
N GLY A 521 -48.09 -33.74 3.05
CA GLY A 521 -48.83 -33.44 1.82
C GLY A 521 -50.34 -33.64 1.91
N GLU A 522 -50.85 -34.44 2.86
CA GLU A 522 -52.29 -34.61 3.06
C GLU A 522 -52.92 -33.39 3.76
N LEU A 523 -52.24 -32.85 4.78
CA LEU A 523 -52.66 -31.62 5.45
C LEU A 523 -52.61 -30.42 4.49
N LYS A 524 -51.57 -30.34 3.66
CA LYS A 524 -51.40 -29.28 2.66
C LYS A 524 -52.55 -29.20 1.66
N LYS A 525 -53.06 -30.36 1.21
CA LYS A 525 -54.17 -30.41 0.24
C LYS A 525 -55.49 -29.87 0.81
N ARG A 526 -55.69 -29.99 2.12
CA ARG A 526 -56.93 -29.62 2.82
C ARG A 526 -56.94 -28.16 3.28
N ILE A 527 -55.79 -27.49 3.29
CA ILE A 527 -55.62 -26.08 3.65
C ILE A 527 -55.48 -25.26 2.35
N LYS A 528 -56.33 -24.26 2.15
CA LYS A 528 -56.23 -23.34 1.01
C LYS A 528 -55.31 -22.14 1.28
N GLY A 529 -55.17 -21.77 2.55
CA GLY A 529 -54.31 -20.67 2.99
C GLY A 529 -54.90 -19.99 4.23
N VAL A 530 -54.22 -18.96 4.71
CA VAL A 530 -54.71 -18.12 5.80
C VAL A 530 -55.30 -16.83 5.23
N VAL A 531 -56.33 -16.27 5.87
CA VAL A 531 -57.01 -15.06 5.36
C VAL A 531 -56.04 -13.91 5.05
N ALA A 532 -55.00 -13.69 5.87
CA ALA A 532 -53.99 -12.66 5.62
C ALA A 532 -53.13 -12.90 4.37
N GLU A 533 -52.92 -14.15 3.94
CA GLU A 533 -52.16 -14.48 2.72
C GLU A 533 -53.02 -14.39 1.45
N LEU A 534 -54.34 -14.53 1.60
CA LEU A 534 -55.30 -14.60 0.49
C LEU A 534 -55.83 -13.23 0.05
N ILE A 535 -55.44 -12.15 0.75
CA ILE A 535 -55.87 -10.78 0.45
C ILE A 535 -54.65 -9.88 0.24
N LYS A 536 -54.79 -8.90 -0.66
CA LYS A 536 -53.83 -7.79 -0.81
C LYS A 536 -54.55 -6.44 -0.69
N SER A 537 -53.87 -5.45 -0.16
CA SER A 537 -54.39 -4.10 0.08
C SER A 537 -53.40 -3.00 -0.30
N ASP A 538 -53.91 -1.77 -0.43
CA ASP A 538 -53.07 -0.57 -0.58
C ASP A 538 -52.59 -0.04 0.79
N LYS A 539 -51.43 0.63 0.81
CA LYS A 539 -50.63 1.00 1.99
C LYS A 539 -51.44 1.80 2.98
N LYS A 540 -52.26 2.67 2.41
CA LYS A 540 -53.12 3.58 3.13
C LYS A 540 -54.10 2.83 4.02
N PHE A 541 -54.49 1.61 3.64
CA PHE A 541 -55.54 0.85 4.30
C PHE A 541 -55.02 -0.33 5.13
N ASP A 542 -53.72 -0.66 5.09
CA ASP A 542 -53.18 -1.85 5.77
C ASP A 542 -53.54 -1.90 7.25
N ILE A 543 -53.33 -0.79 7.98
CA ILE A 543 -53.64 -0.69 9.41
C ILE A 543 -55.15 -0.84 9.63
N ALA A 544 -55.97 -0.17 8.84
CA ALA A 544 -57.42 -0.21 8.97
C ALA A 544 -57.99 -1.61 8.66
N LEU A 545 -57.47 -2.29 7.64
CA LEU A 545 -57.91 -3.61 7.21
C LEU A 545 -57.42 -4.72 8.15
N GLU A 546 -56.19 -4.61 8.65
CA GLU A 546 -55.67 -5.53 9.66
C GLU A 546 -56.47 -5.43 10.96
N THR A 547 -56.78 -4.20 11.39
CA THR A 547 -57.65 -3.96 12.56
C THR A 547 -59.09 -4.40 12.28
N ALA A 548 -59.59 -4.25 11.04
CA ALA A 548 -60.90 -4.73 10.65
C ALA A 548 -61.02 -6.26 10.74
N LEU A 549 -59.97 -7.00 10.37
CA LEU A 549 -59.92 -8.46 10.45
C LEU A 549 -59.57 -8.95 11.87
N SER A 550 -58.69 -8.25 12.59
CA SER A 550 -58.23 -8.60 13.92
C SER A 550 -57.81 -10.08 13.99
N ALA A 551 -58.29 -10.85 14.97
CA ALA A 551 -58.02 -12.28 15.10
C ALA A 551 -58.50 -13.13 13.90
N ALA A 552 -59.38 -12.62 13.04
CA ALA A 552 -59.83 -13.34 11.85
C ALA A 552 -58.80 -13.34 10.70
N ALA A 553 -57.79 -12.46 10.75
CA ALA A 553 -56.72 -12.41 9.76
C ALA A 553 -55.92 -13.73 9.72
N GLN A 554 -55.85 -14.44 10.86
CA GLN A 554 -55.15 -15.71 11.00
C GLN A 554 -56.07 -16.96 10.88
N ASN A 555 -57.33 -16.78 10.46
CA ASN A 555 -58.23 -17.91 10.25
C ASN A 555 -57.84 -18.72 9.01
N VAL A 556 -57.99 -20.03 9.07
CA VAL A 556 -57.57 -20.94 8.00
C VAL A 556 -58.75 -21.24 7.06
N VAL A 557 -58.54 -21.08 5.76
CA VAL A 557 -59.57 -21.34 4.74
C VAL A 557 -59.45 -22.78 4.24
N THR A 558 -60.58 -23.48 4.14
CA THR A 558 -60.67 -24.86 3.62
C THR A 558 -61.67 -24.94 2.47
N ALA A 559 -61.53 -25.95 1.61
CA ALA A 559 -62.46 -26.12 0.49
C ALA A 559 -63.86 -26.56 0.96
N THR A 560 -63.91 -27.54 1.89
CA THR A 560 -65.15 -28.14 2.37
C THR A 560 -65.22 -28.22 3.91
N PRO A 561 -66.42 -28.41 4.49
CA PRO A 561 -66.59 -28.68 5.91
C PRO A 561 -65.91 -29.97 6.36
N ASP A 562 -65.84 -30.97 5.49
CA ASP A 562 -65.17 -32.25 5.80
C ASP A 562 -63.66 -32.05 5.96
N ASP A 563 -63.05 -31.20 5.13
CA ASP A 563 -61.65 -30.81 5.29
C ASP A 563 -61.40 -30.06 6.60
N ALA A 564 -62.31 -29.14 6.98
CA ALA A 564 -62.22 -28.46 8.26
C ALA A 564 -62.41 -29.42 9.45
N LYS A 565 -63.33 -30.38 9.35
CA LYS A 565 -63.55 -31.40 10.38
C LYS A 565 -62.32 -32.27 10.57
N TYR A 566 -61.70 -32.73 9.48
CA TYR A 566 -60.46 -33.48 9.50
C TYR A 566 -59.34 -32.69 10.19
N LEU A 567 -59.16 -31.42 9.83
CA LEU A 567 -58.14 -30.57 10.47
C LEU A 567 -58.45 -30.32 11.95
N ILE A 568 -59.72 -30.16 12.35
CA ILE A 568 -60.11 -30.03 13.76
C ILE A 568 -59.81 -31.31 14.54
N GLU A 569 -60.10 -32.49 13.97
CA GLU A 569 -59.77 -33.78 14.57
C GLU A 569 -58.25 -33.94 14.71
N TYR A 570 -57.49 -33.57 13.68
CA TYR A 570 -56.03 -33.56 13.71
C TYR A 570 -55.49 -32.63 14.83
N LEU A 571 -56.04 -31.43 14.98
CA LEU A 571 -55.66 -30.51 16.06
C LEU A 571 -55.99 -31.06 17.46
N LYS A 572 -57.12 -31.76 17.61
CA LYS A 572 -57.54 -32.37 18.88
C LYS A 572 -56.62 -33.53 19.27
N VAL A 573 -56.32 -34.42 18.32
CA VAL A 573 -55.42 -35.57 18.55
C VAL A 573 -54.03 -35.08 18.94
N ASN A 574 -53.52 -34.06 18.26
CA ASN A 574 -52.16 -33.55 18.49
C ASN A 574 -52.09 -32.42 19.55
N LYS A 575 -53.20 -32.08 20.22
CA LYS A 575 -53.31 -31.00 21.22
C LYS A 575 -52.73 -29.65 20.76
N MET A 576 -52.94 -29.29 19.49
CA MET A 576 -52.28 -28.15 18.84
C MET A 576 -53.02 -26.80 19.02
N GLY A 577 -53.89 -26.69 20.02
CA GLY A 577 -54.62 -25.47 20.33
C GLY A 577 -55.94 -25.30 19.58
N ARG A 578 -56.49 -24.08 19.63
CA ARG A 578 -57.79 -23.73 19.01
C ARG A 578 -57.58 -22.85 17.79
N MET A 579 -58.33 -23.13 16.73
CA MET A 579 -58.35 -22.34 15.49
C MET A 579 -59.76 -22.24 14.95
N THR A 580 -59.97 -21.24 14.11
CA THR A 580 -61.21 -21.09 13.33
C THR A 580 -60.92 -21.44 11.88
N PHE A 581 -61.74 -22.35 11.34
CA PHE A 581 -61.69 -22.74 9.93
C PHE A 581 -62.86 -22.13 9.18
N LEU A 582 -62.63 -21.72 7.93
CA LEU A 582 -63.62 -21.08 7.07
C LEU A 582 -63.80 -21.92 5.78
N PRO A 583 -64.75 -22.87 5.76
CA PRO A 583 -65.04 -23.66 4.56
C PRO A 583 -65.72 -22.83 3.48
N ILE A 584 -65.11 -22.73 2.30
CA ILE A 584 -65.60 -21.90 1.17
C ILE A 584 -67.05 -22.26 0.80
N THR A 585 -67.38 -23.55 0.81
CA THR A 585 -68.69 -24.07 0.40
C THR A 585 -69.81 -23.84 1.44
N SER A 586 -69.48 -23.53 2.70
CA SER A 586 -70.47 -23.36 3.79
C SER A 586 -70.55 -21.96 4.37
N VAL A 587 -69.50 -21.14 4.22
CA VAL A 587 -69.53 -19.74 4.63
C VAL A 587 -70.45 -18.98 3.67
N LYS A 588 -71.52 -18.39 4.21
CA LYS A 588 -72.42 -17.54 3.43
C LYS A 588 -71.88 -16.10 3.39
N PRO A 589 -71.89 -15.44 2.22
CA PRO A 589 -71.55 -14.03 2.14
C PRO A 589 -72.52 -13.21 2.99
N ARG A 590 -72.01 -12.18 3.66
CA ARG A 590 -72.84 -11.22 4.36
C ARG A 590 -73.18 -10.10 3.39
N GLU A 591 -74.44 -10.00 3.00
CA GLU A 591 -74.89 -8.95 2.07
C GLU A 591 -74.70 -7.56 2.70
N GLN A 592 -74.29 -6.60 1.86
CA GLN A 592 -74.08 -5.22 2.28
C GLN A 592 -75.42 -4.62 2.71
N SER A 593 -75.52 -4.17 3.96
CA SER A 593 -76.74 -3.49 4.39
C SER A 593 -76.93 -2.18 3.62
N ILE A 594 -78.17 -1.84 3.29
CA ILE A 594 -78.53 -0.58 2.60
C ILE A 594 -77.92 0.63 3.35
N SER A 595 -77.84 0.54 4.67
CA SER A 595 -77.24 1.56 5.55
C SER A 595 -75.74 1.78 5.29
N VAL A 596 -74.94 0.73 5.05
CA VAL A 596 -73.49 0.87 4.75
C VAL A 596 -73.30 1.53 3.39
N THR A 597 -74.11 1.12 2.41
CA THR A 597 -74.03 1.65 1.05
C THR A 597 -74.42 3.13 1.00
N ASN A 598 -75.45 3.52 1.77
CA ASN A 598 -75.84 4.93 1.90
C ASN A 598 -74.75 5.77 2.60
N ALA A 599 -74.06 5.19 3.58
CA ALA A 599 -72.99 5.85 4.31
C ALA A 599 -71.74 6.15 3.46
N LEU A 600 -71.57 5.52 2.28
CA LEU A 600 -70.50 5.87 1.34
C LEU A 600 -70.61 7.29 0.78
N SER A 601 -71.81 7.88 0.79
CA SER A 601 -72.04 9.26 0.37
C SER A 601 -71.69 10.30 1.45
N GLU A 602 -71.34 9.85 2.67
CA GLU A 602 -70.95 10.73 3.76
C GLU A 602 -69.50 11.18 3.65
N ARG A 603 -69.26 12.44 4.05
CA ARG A 603 -67.91 12.99 4.14
C ARG A 603 -67.02 12.17 5.09
N GLY A 604 -65.89 11.69 4.56
CA GLY A 604 -64.90 10.90 5.30
C GLY A 604 -65.01 9.39 5.12
N ALA A 605 -66.08 8.87 4.50
CA ALA A 605 -66.20 7.46 4.14
C ALA A 605 -65.33 7.15 2.91
N LEU A 606 -64.36 6.23 3.06
CA LEU A 606 -63.39 5.88 2.01
C LEU A 606 -63.82 4.68 1.19
N GLY A 607 -64.55 3.72 1.79
CA GLY A 607 -65.04 2.55 1.08
C GLY A 607 -65.43 1.41 2.02
N VAL A 608 -66.15 0.42 1.49
CA VAL A 608 -66.43 -0.83 2.23
C VAL A 608 -65.20 -1.72 2.16
N ALA A 609 -64.78 -2.28 3.30
CA ALA A 609 -63.52 -3.00 3.44
C ALA A 609 -63.35 -4.16 2.43
N ASN A 610 -64.41 -4.89 2.09
CA ASN A 610 -64.34 -5.97 1.09
C ASN A 610 -64.04 -5.49 -0.33
N LYS A 611 -64.32 -4.22 -0.66
CA LYS A 611 -64.01 -3.61 -1.97
C LYS A 611 -62.64 -2.92 -2.00
N LEU A 612 -61.99 -2.79 -0.84
CA LEU A 612 -60.66 -2.17 -0.67
C LEU A 612 -59.53 -3.19 -0.62
N VAL A 613 -59.86 -4.48 -0.75
CA VAL A 613 -58.91 -5.60 -0.83
C VAL A 613 -59.07 -6.33 -2.16
N THR A 614 -57.97 -6.88 -2.69
CA THR A 614 -57.96 -7.75 -3.86
C THR A 614 -57.74 -9.20 -3.45
N TYR A 615 -58.52 -10.12 -4.00
CA TYR A 615 -58.51 -11.56 -3.69
C TYR A 615 -59.08 -12.37 -4.86
N ASP A 616 -58.82 -13.69 -4.89
CA ASP A 616 -59.37 -14.58 -5.91
C ASP A 616 -60.87 -14.83 -5.71
N LYS A 617 -61.60 -14.92 -6.83
CA LYS A 617 -63.08 -15.02 -6.84
C LYS A 617 -63.62 -16.21 -6.05
N GLU A 618 -62.85 -17.30 -5.92
CA GLU A 618 -63.21 -18.46 -5.11
C GLU A 618 -63.37 -18.14 -3.60
N TYR A 619 -62.72 -17.08 -3.10
CA TYR A 619 -62.79 -16.66 -1.70
C TYR A 619 -63.83 -15.56 -1.43
N GLU A 620 -64.60 -15.14 -2.45
CA GLU A 620 -65.54 -14.02 -2.35
C GLU A 620 -66.54 -14.16 -1.20
N ASN A 621 -67.03 -15.38 -0.96
CA ASN A 621 -67.94 -15.68 0.14
C ASN A 621 -67.30 -15.45 1.52
N VAL A 622 -66.04 -15.85 1.66
CA VAL A 622 -65.27 -15.74 2.91
C VAL A 622 -64.92 -14.28 3.19
N ILE A 623 -64.41 -13.57 2.19
CA ILE A 623 -64.02 -12.16 2.36
C ILE A 623 -65.24 -11.26 2.56
N SER A 624 -66.34 -11.49 1.84
CA SER A 624 -67.58 -10.74 2.04
C SER A 624 -68.24 -11.04 3.38
N ASN A 625 -68.06 -12.24 3.94
CA ASN A 625 -68.52 -12.56 5.29
C ASN A 625 -67.77 -11.74 6.36
N LEU A 626 -66.45 -11.65 6.24
CA LEU A 626 -65.58 -10.98 7.22
C LEU A 626 -65.59 -9.44 7.09
N LEU A 627 -65.61 -8.92 5.86
CA LEU A 627 -65.41 -7.50 5.56
C LEU A 627 -66.62 -6.81 4.90
N GLY A 628 -67.67 -7.54 4.54
CA GLY A 628 -68.80 -6.99 3.77
C GLY A 628 -69.69 -5.98 4.49
N ASN A 629 -69.61 -5.92 5.83
CA ASN A 629 -70.36 -4.96 6.66
C ASN A 629 -69.43 -4.05 7.49
N THR A 630 -68.24 -3.77 6.95
CA THR A 630 -67.22 -2.93 7.58
C THR A 630 -66.89 -1.74 6.67
N LEU A 631 -67.08 -0.51 7.15
CA LEU A 631 -66.78 0.73 6.43
C LEU A 631 -65.43 1.29 6.89
N ILE A 632 -64.56 1.69 5.96
CA ILE A 632 -63.31 2.39 6.26
C ILE A 632 -63.55 3.89 6.19
N VAL A 633 -63.09 4.61 7.21
CA VAL A 633 -63.27 6.06 7.40
C VAL A 633 -61.91 6.73 7.58
N ASP A 634 -61.76 7.98 7.17
CA ASP A 634 -60.49 8.70 7.27
C ASP A 634 -60.09 9.07 8.71
N THR A 635 -60.99 9.65 9.50
CA THR A 635 -60.70 10.18 10.85
C THR A 635 -61.73 9.76 11.89
N LEU A 636 -61.33 9.82 13.16
CA LEU A 636 -62.18 9.53 14.32
C LEU A 636 -63.43 10.43 14.39
N GLU A 637 -63.27 11.72 14.07
CA GLU A 637 -64.37 12.70 14.06
C GLU A 637 -65.42 12.35 13.01
N ASN A 638 -64.99 12.02 11.79
CA ASN A 638 -65.90 11.60 10.73
C ASN A 638 -66.55 10.25 11.05
N ALA A 639 -65.82 9.31 11.65
CA ALA A 639 -66.36 8.03 12.09
C ALA A 639 -67.46 8.22 13.14
N THR A 640 -67.26 9.09 14.13
CA THR A 640 -68.25 9.40 15.17
C THR A 640 -69.53 10.00 14.57
N ARG A 641 -69.38 10.96 13.64
CA ARG A 641 -70.52 11.59 12.94
C ARG A 641 -71.35 10.58 12.14
N ILE A 642 -70.69 9.65 11.44
CA ILE A 642 -71.35 8.60 10.67
C ILE A 642 -72.01 7.58 11.63
N ALA A 643 -71.36 7.24 12.76
CA ALA A 643 -71.90 6.35 13.78
C ALA A 643 -73.25 6.83 14.32
N ASP A 644 -73.33 8.11 14.69
CA ASP A 644 -74.53 8.72 15.27
C ASP A 644 -75.67 8.79 14.26
N LYS A 645 -75.38 9.20 13.01
CA LYS A 645 -76.37 9.34 11.93
C LYS A 645 -77.01 8.01 11.56
N TYR A 646 -76.22 6.94 11.48
CA TYR A 646 -76.69 5.60 11.12
C TYR A 646 -76.92 4.69 12.35
N ARG A 647 -76.89 5.26 13.57
CA ARG A 647 -77.09 4.56 14.85
C ARG A 647 -76.33 3.24 14.98
N PHE A 648 -75.04 3.26 14.65
CA PHE A 648 -74.14 2.10 14.73
C PHE A 648 -74.62 0.86 13.93
N ALA A 649 -75.30 1.06 12.79
CA ALA A 649 -75.84 -0.05 11.99
C ALA A 649 -74.77 -1.00 11.40
N PHE A 650 -73.50 -0.58 11.30
CA PHE A 650 -72.41 -1.36 10.72
C PHE A 650 -71.07 -1.06 11.40
N LYS A 651 -70.09 -1.96 11.21
CA LYS A 651 -68.74 -1.79 11.78
C LYS A 651 -68.02 -0.69 11.00
N MET A 652 -67.25 0.16 11.68
CA MET A 652 -66.40 1.15 11.02
C MET A 652 -64.98 1.09 11.57
N VAL A 653 -64.00 1.37 10.73
CA VAL A 653 -62.59 1.42 11.13
C VAL A 653 -61.92 2.66 10.53
N THR A 654 -61.20 3.42 11.34
CA THR A 654 -60.44 4.59 10.88
C THR A 654 -59.11 4.17 10.23
N LEU A 655 -58.45 5.07 9.49
CA LEU A 655 -57.12 4.80 8.92
C LEU A 655 -56.06 4.51 10.00
N ASP A 656 -56.20 5.14 11.17
CA ASP A 656 -55.32 4.95 12.33
C ASP A 656 -55.64 3.67 13.13
N GLY A 657 -56.69 2.94 12.75
CA GLY A 657 -57.04 1.65 13.35
C GLY A 657 -57.99 1.72 14.54
N ASP A 658 -58.75 2.80 14.70
CA ASP A 658 -59.84 2.86 15.68
C ASP A 658 -61.07 2.13 15.16
N VAL A 659 -61.70 1.32 16.00
CA VAL A 659 -62.83 0.46 15.63
C VAL A 659 -64.12 0.94 16.31
N PHE A 660 -65.17 1.10 15.51
CA PHE A 660 -66.53 1.31 15.95
C PHE A 660 -67.34 0.05 15.65
N THR A 661 -67.90 -0.57 16.68
CA THR A 661 -68.70 -1.80 16.54
C THR A 661 -70.19 -1.46 16.42
N THR A 662 -70.97 -2.43 15.94
CA THR A 662 -72.43 -2.27 15.79
C THR A 662 -73.20 -2.18 17.11
N GLN A 663 -72.52 -2.42 18.24
CA GLN A 663 -73.10 -2.35 19.59
C GLN A 663 -72.77 -1.02 20.29
N GLY A 664 -72.10 -0.09 19.61
CA GLY A 664 -71.70 1.20 20.18
C GLY A 664 -70.38 1.20 20.94
N ALA A 665 -69.68 0.05 21.02
CA ALA A 665 -68.34 0.01 21.60
C ALA A 665 -67.30 0.58 20.62
N MET A 666 -66.39 1.39 21.17
CA MET A 666 -65.27 2.02 20.47
C MET A 666 -63.95 1.51 21.05
N THR A 667 -63.00 1.17 20.17
CA THR A 667 -61.66 0.71 20.55
C THR A 667 -60.63 1.55 19.82
N GLY A 668 -59.71 2.20 20.55
CA GLY A 668 -58.63 3.01 19.98
C GLY A 668 -57.42 3.06 20.91
N GLY A 669 -56.23 3.32 20.37
CA GLY A 669 -54.98 3.38 21.12
C GLY A 669 -53.73 3.38 20.23
N SER A 670 -52.57 3.73 20.80
CA SER A 670 -51.28 3.72 20.09
C SER A 670 -50.72 2.31 19.98
N ARG A 671 -50.60 1.78 18.76
CA ARG A 671 -49.93 0.50 18.48
C ARG A 671 -48.43 0.64 18.79
N ARG A 672 -47.82 -0.36 19.44
CA ARG A 672 -46.35 -0.45 19.51
C ARG A 672 -45.83 -0.66 18.09
N THR A 673 -44.86 0.14 17.67
CA THR A 673 -44.26 0.11 16.32
C THR A 673 -43.61 -1.24 15.96
N ASP A 674 -43.42 -2.11 16.95
CA ASP A 674 -42.68 -3.37 16.83
C ASP A 674 -43.55 -4.60 16.51
N THR A 675 -44.89 -4.50 16.54
CA THR A 675 -45.73 -5.62 16.09
C THR A 675 -45.76 -5.64 14.56
N VAL A 676 -45.02 -6.57 13.96
CA VAL A 676 -45.03 -6.84 12.52
C VAL A 676 -46.46 -7.20 12.10
N GLY A 677 -47.11 -6.35 11.31
CA GLY A 677 -48.45 -6.60 10.83
C GLY A 677 -48.48 -7.69 9.77
N LEU A 678 -49.39 -8.66 9.92
CA LEU A 678 -49.47 -9.88 9.09
C LEU A 678 -49.66 -9.60 7.59
N LEU A 679 -50.33 -8.49 7.27
CA LEU A 679 -50.56 -8.03 5.89
C LEU A 679 -49.40 -7.18 5.33
N SER A 680 -48.61 -6.55 6.20
CA SER A 680 -47.58 -5.57 5.80
C SER A 680 -46.27 -6.22 5.35
N SER A 681 -46.03 -7.48 5.71
CA SER A 681 -44.75 -8.17 5.45
C SER A 681 -44.50 -8.43 3.97
N ASP A 682 -45.51 -8.89 3.22
CA ASP A 682 -45.37 -9.19 1.77
C ASP A 682 -45.06 -7.94 0.96
N ARG A 683 -45.73 -6.84 1.29
CA ARG A 683 -45.46 -5.55 0.67
C ARG A 683 -44.07 -5.03 0.99
N LYS A 684 -43.62 -5.16 2.25
CA LYS A 684 -42.26 -4.72 2.63
C LYS A 684 -41.18 -5.52 1.90
N ILE A 685 -41.41 -6.80 1.61
CA ILE A 685 -40.53 -7.62 0.77
C ILE A 685 -40.52 -7.07 -0.67
N GLU A 686 -41.70 -6.78 -1.25
CA GLU A 686 -41.80 -6.19 -2.60
C GLU A 686 -41.15 -4.79 -2.68
N ASP A 687 -41.42 -3.89 -1.72
CA ASP A 687 -40.85 -2.55 -1.64
C ASP A 687 -39.32 -2.60 -1.50
N ASN A 688 -38.79 -3.47 -0.62
CA ASN A 688 -37.35 -3.66 -0.44
C ASN A 688 -36.70 -4.25 -1.71
N ALA A 689 -37.37 -5.19 -2.40
CA ALA A 689 -36.87 -5.77 -3.63
C ALA A 689 -36.77 -4.72 -4.76
N LEU A 690 -37.75 -3.81 -4.84
CA LEU A 690 -37.76 -2.72 -5.83
C LEU A 690 -36.66 -1.70 -5.54
N GLN A 691 -36.50 -1.29 -4.26
CA GLN A 691 -35.41 -0.42 -3.82
C GLN A 691 -34.03 -1.06 -4.03
N LEU A 692 -33.88 -2.36 -3.78
CA LEU A 692 -32.65 -3.10 -4.05
C LEU A 692 -32.30 -3.09 -5.53
N LYS A 693 -33.30 -3.21 -6.42
CA LYS A 693 -33.09 -3.14 -7.86
C LYS A 693 -32.61 -1.75 -8.28
N GLU A 694 -33.31 -0.70 -7.87
CA GLU A 694 -32.94 0.70 -8.18
C GLU A 694 -31.52 1.03 -7.68
N LYS A 695 -31.21 0.69 -6.43
CA LYS A 695 -29.90 1.00 -5.83
C LYS A 695 -28.76 0.18 -6.43
N ARG A 696 -29.02 -1.04 -6.91
CA ARG A 696 -28.04 -1.85 -7.65
C ARG A 696 -27.79 -1.29 -9.05
N GLU A 697 -28.83 -0.84 -9.75
CA GLU A 697 -28.69 -0.17 -11.05
C GLU A 697 -27.92 1.15 -10.92
N GLU A 698 -28.23 1.96 -9.91
CA GLU A 698 -27.51 3.20 -9.59
C GLU A 698 -26.02 2.94 -9.32
N MET A 699 -25.72 1.96 -8.47
CA MET A 699 -24.35 1.54 -8.18
C MET A 699 -23.62 1.01 -9.42
N GLN A 700 -24.31 0.29 -10.31
CA GLN A 700 -23.70 -0.21 -11.54
C GLN A 700 -23.35 0.94 -12.48
N SER A 701 -24.23 1.93 -12.63
CA SER A 701 -23.95 3.11 -13.45
C SER A 701 -22.75 3.91 -12.95
N LEU A 702 -22.62 4.07 -11.62
CA LEU A 702 -21.46 4.71 -10.99
C LEU A 702 -20.16 3.92 -11.19
N LYS A 703 -20.21 2.58 -11.14
CA LYS A 703 -19.05 1.73 -11.43
C LYS A 703 -18.59 1.88 -12.88
N GLU A 704 -19.52 1.92 -13.83
CA GLU A 704 -19.21 2.14 -15.25
C GLU A 704 -18.63 3.54 -15.49
N GLY A 705 -19.19 4.56 -14.85
CA GLY A 705 -18.67 5.93 -14.87
C GLY A 705 -17.26 6.05 -14.29
N LYS A 706 -16.99 5.37 -13.16
CA LYS A 706 -15.65 5.29 -12.56
C LYS A 706 -14.64 4.69 -13.54
N VAL A 707 -14.96 3.57 -14.19
CA VAL A 707 -14.07 2.92 -15.15
C VAL A 707 -13.76 3.84 -16.34
N ALA A 708 -14.74 4.64 -16.80
CA ALA A 708 -14.51 5.62 -17.85
C ALA A 708 -13.59 6.76 -17.41
N LEU A 709 -13.73 7.26 -16.17
CA LEU A 709 -12.85 8.28 -15.59
C LEU A 709 -11.44 7.76 -15.37
N GLU A 710 -11.28 6.52 -14.89
CA GLU A 710 -9.97 5.88 -14.74
C GLU A 710 -9.26 5.73 -16.09
N LYS A 711 -9.98 5.32 -17.16
CA LYS A 711 -9.41 5.30 -18.51
C LYS A 711 -9.00 6.69 -19.01
N LYS A 712 -9.75 7.74 -18.65
CA LYS A 712 -9.40 9.13 -19.02
C LYS A 712 -8.14 9.60 -18.27
N ARG A 713 -8.06 9.29 -16.97
CA ARG A 713 -6.87 9.53 -16.13
C ARG A 713 -5.66 8.84 -16.71
N ASP A 714 -5.76 7.55 -17.03
CA ASP A 714 -4.65 6.74 -17.51
C ASP A 714 -4.11 7.30 -18.85
N ARG A 715 -4.99 7.69 -19.78
CA ARG A 715 -4.57 8.37 -21.02
C ARG A 715 -3.85 9.70 -20.77
N ALA A 716 -4.37 10.52 -19.86
CA ALA A 716 -3.72 11.79 -19.51
C ALA A 716 -2.36 11.57 -18.84
N MET A 717 -2.22 10.48 -18.07
CA MET A 717 -0.97 10.08 -17.43
C MET A 717 0.04 9.54 -18.44
N ASP A 718 -0.39 8.75 -19.43
CA ASP A 718 0.46 8.30 -20.54
C ASP A 718 0.97 9.48 -21.37
N GLU A 719 0.10 10.44 -21.70
CA GLU A 719 0.47 11.67 -22.41
C GLU A 719 1.44 12.53 -21.58
N LEU A 720 1.23 12.62 -20.27
CA LEU A 720 2.13 13.31 -19.34
C LEU A 720 3.51 12.67 -19.32
N THR A 721 3.60 11.34 -19.27
CA THR A 721 4.88 10.62 -19.33
C THR A 721 5.58 10.88 -20.67
N MET A 722 4.86 10.80 -21.80
CA MET A 722 5.42 11.10 -23.12
C MET A 722 5.95 12.53 -23.22
N LEU A 723 5.21 13.52 -22.70
CA LEU A 723 5.63 14.91 -22.67
C LEU A 723 6.84 15.12 -21.74
N GLY A 724 6.88 14.45 -20.60
CA GLY A 724 8.02 14.45 -19.68
C GLY A 724 9.30 13.93 -20.34
N ASP A 725 9.21 12.85 -21.11
CA ASP A 725 10.34 12.30 -21.86
C ASP A 725 10.83 13.26 -22.95
N LEU A 726 9.91 13.88 -23.69
CA LEU A 726 10.24 14.89 -24.71
C LEU A 726 10.90 16.12 -24.08
N TYR A 727 10.36 16.62 -22.97
CA TYR A 727 10.92 17.73 -22.19
C TYR A 727 12.35 17.41 -21.72
N ASN A 728 12.56 16.24 -21.12
CA ASN A 728 13.87 15.81 -20.64
C ASN A 728 14.87 15.62 -21.79
N GLY A 729 14.42 15.04 -22.91
CA GLY A 729 15.23 14.90 -24.12
C GLY A 729 15.70 16.24 -24.67
N LYS A 730 14.81 17.24 -24.74
CA LYS A 730 15.15 18.60 -25.17
C LYS A 730 16.08 19.30 -24.19
N ARG A 731 15.89 19.14 -22.88
CA ARG A 731 16.82 19.65 -21.86
C ARG A 731 18.22 19.04 -21.98
N GLN A 732 18.30 17.74 -22.30
CA GLN A 732 19.58 17.08 -22.53
C GLN A 732 20.30 17.66 -23.75
N GLN A 733 19.57 17.96 -24.83
CA GLN A 733 20.14 18.58 -26.03
C GLN A 733 20.73 19.97 -25.72
N ILE A 734 20.04 20.79 -24.92
CA ILE A 734 20.55 22.09 -24.46
C ILE A 734 21.87 21.94 -23.73
N LEU A 735 22.00 20.92 -22.88
CA LEU A 735 23.21 20.71 -22.07
C LEU A 735 24.42 20.35 -22.95
N VAL A 736 24.22 19.60 -24.04
CA VAL A 736 25.28 19.31 -25.04
C VAL A 736 25.68 20.57 -25.78
N GLU A 737 24.70 21.34 -26.26
CA GLU A 737 24.99 22.55 -27.01
C GLU A 737 25.69 23.59 -26.12
N ARG A 738 25.34 23.71 -24.84
CA ARG A 738 26.08 24.54 -23.87
C ARG A 738 27.52 24.06 -23.62
N GLU A 739 27.74 22.74 -23.58
CA GLU A 739 29.11 22.17 -23.45
C GLU A 739 29.96 22.51 -24.69
N LYS A 740 29.37 22.44 -25.90
CA LYS A 740 30.02 22.89 -27.14
C LYS A 740 30.30 24.39 -27.15
N GLN A 741 29.34 25.21 -26.70
CA GLN A 741 29.49 26.67 -26.58
C GLN A 741 30.69 27.02 -25.68
N ALA A 742 30.76 26.42 -24.49
CA ALA A 742 31.86 26.63 -23.54
C ALA A 742 33.22 26.19 -24.10
N SER A 743 33.25 25.08 -24.86
CA SER A 743 34.46 24.60 -25.55
C SER A 743 34.94 25.61 -26.61
N CYS A 744 34.01 26.13 -27.43
CA CYS A 744 34.32 27.15 -28.44
C CYS A 744 34.84 28.44 -27.80
N GLU A 745 34.22 28.91 -26.71
CA GLU A 745 34.66 30.10 -25.96
C GLU A 745 36.06 29.95 -25.39
N LYS A 746 36.38 28.77 -24.83
CA LYS A 746 37.72 28.49 -24.29
C LYS A 746 38.77 28.53 -25.41
N SER A 747 38.53 27.85 -26.53
CA SER A 747 39.45 27.85 -27.67
C SER A 747 39.61 29.25 -28.31
N LEU A 748 38.54 30.04 -28.37
CA LEU A 748 38.61 31.43 -28.83
C LEU A 748 39.48 32.30 -27.90
N SER A 749 39.38 32.10 -26.57
CA SER A 749 40.23 32.80 -25.60
C SER A 749 41.71 32.41 -25.70
N GLU A 750 42.00 31.12 -25.90
CA GLU A 750 43.37 30.61 -26.07
C GLU A 750 44.03 31.16 -27.33
N ILE A 751 43.34 31.06 -28.49
CA ILE A 751 43.83 31.60 -29.76
C ILE A 751 44.00 33.13 -29.69
N GLY A 752 43.09 33.83 -29.00
CA GLY A 752 43.20 35.28 -28.79
C GLY A 752 44.49 35.68 -28.08
N ARG A 753 44.88 34.95 -27.02
CA ARG A 753 46.15 35.19 -26.29
C ARG A 753 47.39 34.86 -27.12
N GLU A 754 47.33 33.80 -27.93
CA GLU A 754 48.44 33.45 -28.83
C GLU A 754 48.69 34.52 -29.90
N ILE A 755 47.62 35.06 -30.49
CA ILE A 755 47.72 36.16 -31.46
C ILE A 755 48.33 37.41 -30.81
N GLU A 756 47.89 37.76 -29.59
CA GLU A 756 48.41 38.92 -28.86
C GLU A 756 49.92 38.77 -28.59
N SER A 757 50.35 37.62 -28.05
CA SER A 757 51.77 37.35 -27.79
C SER A 757 52.64 37.36 -29.06
N MET A 758 52.14 36.87 -30.19
CA MET A 758 52.89 36.93 -31.45
C MET A 758 52.96 38.34 -32.04
N THR A 759 51.93 39.16 -31.79
CA THR A 759 51.91 40.57 -32.23
C THR A 759 52.98 41.37 -31.50
N ASP A 760 53.13 41.18 -30.19
CA ASP A 760 54.19 41.80 -29.40
C ASP A 760 55.59 41.45 -29.93
N LEU A 761 55.81 40.18 -30.31
CA LEU A 761 57.07 39.71 -30.89
C LEU A 761 57.38 40.37 -32.24
N ILE A 762 56.36 40.60 -33.08
CA ILE A 762 56.52 41.29 -34.36
C ILE A 762 56.97 42.73 -34.15
N ASP A 763 56.39 43.43 -33.17
CA ASP A 763 56.74 44.81 -32.88
C ASP A 763 58.17 44.95 -32.35
N GLU A 764 58.64 43.99 -31.55
CA GLU A 764 60.05 43.90 -31.12
C GLU A 764 61.01 43.74 -32.32
N VAL A 765 60.71 42.79 -33.22
CA VAL A 765 61.53 42.53 -34.43
C VAL A 765 61.53 43.75 -35.36
N ARG A 766 60.40 44.43 -35.54
CA ARG A 766 60.30 45.67 -36.33
C ARG A 766 61.16 46.79 -35.76
N ALA A 767 61.12 47.00 -34.44
CA ALA A 767 61.95 48.00 -33.78
C ALA A 767 63.45 47.73 -34.01
N ARG A 768 63.86 46.46 -33.99
CA ARG A 768 65.25 46.06 -34.26
C ARG A 768 65.68 46.30 -35.71
N ILE A 769 64.81 46.01 -36.68
CA ILE A 769 65.06 46.28 -38.11
C ILE A 769 65.23 47.79 -38.35
N ASN A 770 64.36 48.62 -37.77
CA ASN A 770 64.42 50.08 -37.94
C ASN A 770 65.74 50.67 -37.37
N LYS A 771 66.23 50.11 -36.25
CA LYS A 771 67.51 50.51 -35.68
C LYS A 771 68.69 50.16 -36.60
N LEU A 772 68.70 48.94 -37.16
CA LEU A 772 69.72 48.50 -38.12
C LEU A 772 69.73 49.35 -39.41
N ASP A 773 68.56 49.83 -39.86
CA ASP A 773 68.46 50.72 -41.02
C ASP A 773 69.04 52.11 -40.77
N SER A 774 68.75 52.70 -39.61
CA SER A 774 69.37 53.96 -39.19
C SER A 774 70.90 53.86 -39.13
N ASP A 775 71.41 52.73 -38.63
CA ASP A 775 72.85 52.50 -38.51
C ASP A 775 73.52 52.28 -39.89
N PHE A 776 72.81 51.66 -40.85
CA PHE A 776 73.31 51.44 -42.22
C PHE A 776 73.40 52.73 -43.05
N GLU A 777 72.40 53.62 -42.94
CA GLU A 777 72.39 54.92 -43.63
C GLU A 777 73.47 55.88 -43.12
N ALA A 778 73.75 55.85 -41.81
CA ALA A 778 74.83 56.61 -41.19
C ALA A 778 76.21 56.22 -41.74
N VAL A 779 76.46 54.92 -41.96
CA VAL A 779 77.73 54.41 -42.50
C VAL A 779 77.90 54.71 -44.01
N GLN A 780 76.81 54.76 -44.77
CA GLN A 780 76.84 55.03 -46.22
C GLN A 780 77.09 56.49 -46.58
N SER A 781 76.55 57.43 -45.80
CA SER A 781 76.69 58.87 -46.04
C SER A 781 78.10 59.40 -45.71
N GLY A 782 78.81 58.79 -44.74
CA GLY A 782 80.19 59.11 -44.38
C GLY A 782 81.23 58.84 -45.48
N GLY A 783 81.04 57.81 -46.31
CA GLY A 783 82.01 57.42 -47.35
C GLY A 783 82.08 58.35 -48.57
N LYS A 784 81.04 59.14 -48.85
CA LYS A 784 81.01 60.07 -50.01
C LYS A 784 81.61 61.44 -49.72
N LYS A 785 81.64 61.87 -48.46
CA LYS A 785 82.19 63.18 -48.05
C LYS A 785 83.73 63.19 -47.99
N LEU A 786 84.36 62.03 -47.71
CA LEU A 786 85.82 61.86 -47.58
C LEU A 786 86.64 62.20 -48.84
N GLU A 787 86.04 62.16 -50.03
CA GLU A 787 86.71 62.43 -51.32
C GLU A 787 86.85 63.94 -51.62
N GLN A 788 85.85 64.73 -51.24
CA GLN A 788 85.79 66.18 -51.51
C GLN A 788 86.61 67.01 -50.52
N ASP A 789 87.01 66.38 -49.43
CA ASP A 789 87.50 67.05 -48.26
C ASP A 789 89.02 67.31 -48.29
N ARG A 790 89.81 66.60 -49.12
CA ARG A 790 91.28 66.72 -49.21
C ARG A 790 91.83 68.11 -49.59
N GLU A 791 91.07 68.92 -50.34
CA GLU A 791 91.62 70.11 -51.02
C GLU A 791 91.49 71.42 -50.21
N SER A 792 90.57 71.47 -49.25
CA SER A 792 90.22 72.70 -48.52
C SER A 792 90.88 72.82 -47.13
N ALA A 793 91.53 71.76 -46.63
CA ALA A 793 91.95 71.61 -45.23
C ALA A 793 93.20 72.38 -44.77
N SER A 794 94.03 72.86 -45.71
CA SER A 794 95.40 73.28 -45.36
C SER A 794 95.50 74.67 -44.70
N LYS A 795 94.44 75.49 -44.68
CA LYS A 795 94.56 76.92 -44.33
C LYS A 795 93.75 77.38 -43.12
N THR A 796 92.90 76.54 -42.54
CA THR A 796 91.92 76.93 -41.51
C THR A 796 92.12 76.28 -40.14
N ALA A 797 93.15 75.44 -39.97
CA ALA A 797 93.30 74.52 -38.83
C ALA A 797 93.53 75.16 -37.47
N ASP A 798 94.30 76.25 -37.40
CA ASP A 798 94.90 76.63 -36.12
C ASP A 798 94.06 77.62 -35.30
N ILE A 799 92.98 78.17 -35.87
CA ILE A 799 92.14 79.16 -35.17
C ILE A 799 90.93 78.51 -34.48
N GLN A 800 90.43 77.37 -34.98
CA GLN A 800 89.14 76.78 -34.57
C GLN A 800 89.22 75.74 -33.43
N GLN A 801 90.42 75.25 -33.10
CA GLN A 801 90.61 74.24 -32.04
C GLN A 801 90.28 74.75 -30.63
N ALA A 802 90.49 76.05 -30.37
CA ALA A 802 90.34 76.63 -29.03
C ALA A 802 88.87 76.89 -28.62
N GLU A 803 87.95 77.08 -29.58
CA GLU A 803 86.52 77.30 -29.30
C GLU A 803 85.73 75.99 -29.08
N TYR A 804 86.20 74.87 -29.64
CA TYR A 804 85.55 73.56 -29.57
C TYR A 804 85.58 72.93 -28.16
N ASP A 805 86.73 72.97 -27.49
CA ASP A 805 86.93 72.28 -26.20
C ASP A 805 86.08 72.87 -25.06
N ALA A 806 85.70 74.15 -25.15
CA ALA A 806 84.85 74.81 -24.15
C ALA A 806 83.37 74.38 -24.24
N LEU A 807 82.84 74.21 -25.46
CA LEU A 807 81.44 73.85 -25.70
C LEU A 807 81.15 72.37 -25.37
N ARG A 808 82.14 71.48 -25.54
CA ARG A 808 82.02 70.05 -25.24
C ARG A 808 81.75 69.77 -23.75
N LYS A 809 82.42 70.51 -22.86
CA LYS A 809 82.30 70.33 -21.41
C LYS A 809 80.92 70.71 -20.87
N GLU A 810 80.33 71.79 -21.41
CA GLU A 810 78.96 72.22 -21.06
C GLU A 810 77.88 71.21 -21.54
N ARG A 811 78.11 70.48 -22.63
CA ARG A 811 77.18 69.43 -23.11
C ARG A 811 77.16 68.19 -22.22
N GLU A 812 78.31 67.73 -21.75
CA GLU A 812 78.40 66.53 -20.91
C GLU A 812 77.62 66.71 -19.59
N GLU A 813 77.73 67.88 -18.95
CA GLU A 813 77.01 68.21 -17.71
C GLU A 813 75.48 68.25 -17.90
N ILE A 814 75.00 68.86 -19.00
CA ILE A 814 73.56 68.94 -19.32
C ILE A 814 73.01 67.57 -19.76
N SER A 815 73.82 66.74 -20.41
CA SER A 815 73.43 65.39 -20.83
C SER A 815 73.20 64.46 -19.64
N THR A 816 74.06 64.52 -18.61
CA THR A 816 73.89 63.73 -17.39
C THR A 816 72.61 64.14 -16.64
N GLU A 817 72.36 65.45 -16.53
CA GLU A 817 71.14 65.98 -15.89
C GLU A 817 69.87 65.57 -16.65
N SER A 818 69.91 65.54 -17.99
CA SER A 818 68.79 65.08 -18.81
C SER A 818 68.49 63.59 -18.66
N THR A 819 69.53 62.74 -18.50
CA THR A 819 69.33 61.30 -18.31
C THR A 819 68.75 60.97 -16.93
N GLU A 820 69.22 61.65 -15.88
CA GLU A 820 68.66 61.50 -14.53
C GLU A 820 67.18 61.91 -14.48
N LEU A 821 66.81 62.99 -15.17
CA LEU A 821 65.43 63.45 -15.26
C LEU A 821 64.53 62.45 -16.02
N GLN A 822 65.05 61.80 -17.06
CA GLN A 822 64.30 60.82 -17.85
C GLN A 822 64.00 59.54 -17.04
N VAL A 823 64.95 59.08 -16.22
CA VAL A 823 64.74 57.97 -15.28
C VAL A 823 63.65 58.31 -14.27
N ALA A 824 63.70 59.50 -13.66
CA ALA A 824 62.69 59.97 -12.71
C ALA A 824 61.28 60.07 -13.34
N ILE A 825 61.16 60.51 -14.60
CA ILE A 825 59.89 60.53 -15.34
C ILE A 825 59.34 59.12 -15.55
N THR A 826 60.20 58.15 -15.82
CA THR A 826 59.80 56.76 -16.12
C THR A 826 59.34 56.04 -14.86
N GLU A 827 60.04 56.23 -13.74
CA GLU A 827 59.63 55.73 -12.41
C GLU A 827 58.26 56.31 -12.00
N LEU A 828 58.07 57.62 -12.18
CA LEU A 828 56.82 58.30 -11.82
C LEU A 828 55.64 57.86 -12.70
N LYS A 829 55.86 57.62 -14.00
CA LYS A 829 54.84 57.04 -14.90
C LYS A 829 54.45 55.62 -14.50
N GLY A 830 55.43 54.79 -14.11
CA GLY A 830 55.18 53.45 -13.60
C GLY A 830 54.29 53.46 -12.36
N LYS A 831 54.59 54.35 -11.41
CA LYS A 831 53.80 54.54 -10.18
C LYS A 831 52.37 55.06 -10.45
N ILE A 832 52.20 55.95 -11.43
CA ILE A 832 50.87 56.42 -11.84
C ILE A 832 50.05 55.27 -12.43
N ASN A 833 50.62 54.45 -13.31
CA ASN A 833 49.90 53.32 -13.90
C ASN A 833 49.48 52.28 -12.86
N SER A 834 50.31 51.98 -11.86
CA SER A 834 49.93 51.05 -10.78
C SER A 834 48.78 51.57 -9.92
N LEU A 835 48.73 52.88 -9.66
CA LEU A 835 47.64 53.50 -8.91
C LEU A 835 46.33 53.56 -9.72
N VAL A 836 46.40 53.73 -11.05
CA VAL A 836 45.23 53.66 -11.93
C VAL A 836 44.60 52.27 -11.91
N THR A 837 45.40 51.22 -12.06
CA THR A 837 44.91 49.84 -12.09
C THR A 837 44.34 49.40 -10.74
N GLU A 838 44.92 49.84 -9.62
CA GLU A 838 44.34 49.64 -8.28
C GLU A 838 42.99 50.34 -8.12
N ASN A 839 42.84 51.59 -8.59
CA ASN A 839 41.57 52.31 -8.52
C ASN A 839 40.47 51.63 -9.36
N GLU A 840 40.79 51.13 -10.55
CA GLU A 840 39.83 50.37 -11.36
C GLU A 840 39.38 49.07 -10.66
N ARG A 841 40.30 48.39 -9.96
CA ARG A 841 39.98 47.20 -9.17
C ARG A 841 39.05 47.53 -7.99
N PHE A 842 39.34 48.57 -7.22
CA PHE A 842 38.49 48.98 -6.10
C PHE A 842 37.09 49.41 -6.56
N ASN A 843 36.99 50.13 -7.68
CA ASN A 843 35.68 50.52 -8.26
C ASN A 843 34.83 49.31 -8.66
N LYS A 844 35.43 48.25 -9.23
CA LYS A 844 34.71 47.00 -9.53
C LYS A 844 34.18 46.30 -8.29
N VAL A 845 35.01 46.19 -7.24
CA VAL A 845 34.63 45.56 -5.97
C VAL A 845 33.49 46.33 -5.29
N ILE A 846 33.53 47.66 -5.31
CA ILE A 846 32.46 48.51 -4.78
C ILE A 846 31.14 48.27 -5.52
N ALA A 847 31.17 48.29 -6.86
CA ALA A 847 29.97 48.08 -7.68
C ALA A 847 29.32 46.69 -7.46
N GLU A 848 30.14 45.64 -7.34
CA GLU A 848 29.65 44.28 -7.05
C GLU A 848 29.01 44.18 -5.65
N ALA A 849 29.64 44.78 -4.64
CA ALA A 849 29.13 44.78 -3.26
C ALA A 849 27.83 45.59 -3.13
N GLU A 850 27.71 46.73 -3.84
CA GLU A 850 26.49 47.53 -3.87
C GLU A 850 25.33 46.81 -4.57
N PHE A 851 25.61 46.13 -5.69
CA PHE A 851 24.61 45.33 -6.41
C PHE A 851 24.08 44.17 -5.56
N ASN A 852 24.98 43.45 -4.86
CA ASN A 852 24.59 42.37 -3.94
C ASN A 852 23.73 42.89 -2.79
N ASN A 853 24.09 44.05 -2.21
CA ASN A 853 23.31 44.69 -1.17
C ASN A 853 21.89 45.07 -1.62
N GLU A 854 21.73 45.54 -2.86
CA GLU A 854 20.40 45.87 -3.40
C GLU A 854 19.52 44.62 -3.57
N ASN A 855 20.11 43.51 -4.02
CA ASN A 855 19.40 42.23 -4.18
C ASN A 855 18.99 41.64 -2.83
N LEU A 856 19.88 41.65 -1.84
CA LEU A 856 19.59 41.18 -0.47
C LEU A 856 18.47 41.99 0.18
N LYS A 857 18.46 43.33 0.00
CA LYS A 857 17.37 44.19 0.49
C LYS A 857 16.02 43.85 -0.16
N LYS A 858 15.99 43.63 -1.47
CA LYS A 858 14.76 43.21 -2.18
C LYS A 858 14.25 41.86 -1.66
N SER A 859 15.16 40.92 -1.39
CA SER A 859 14.82 39.62 -0.80
C SER A 859 14.23 39.76 0.61
N ASN A 860 14.80 40.63 1.46
CA ASN A 860 14.30 40.86 2.82
C ASN A 860 12.87 41.43 2.83
N VAL A 861 12.58 42.42 1.99
CA VAL A 861 11.23 43.00 1.86
C VAL A 861 10.20 41.93 1.45
N GLY A 862 10.60 41.03 0.53
CA GLY A 862 9.76 39.88 0.13
C GLY A 862 9.50 38.92 1.29
N ALA A 863 10.54 38.58 2.07
CA ALA A 863 10.43 37.71 3.23
C ALA A 863 9.57 38.33 4.35
N GLU A 864 9.67 39.63 4.60
CA GLU A 864 8.86 40.36 5.59
C GLU A 864 7.36 40.35 5.23
N SER A 865 7.03 40.54 3.95
CA SER A 865 5.64 40.45 3.48
C SER A 865 5.04 39.06 3.72
N ILE A 866 5.83 38.00 3.49
CA ILE A 866 5.39 36.62 3.71
C ILE A 866 5.21 36.35 5.22
N ILE A 867 6.08 36.89 6.07
CA ILE A 867 5.93 36.77 7.54
C ILE A 867 4.63 37.41 8.02
N GLU A 868 4.27 38.60 7.51
CA GLU A 868 2.99 39.24 7.86
C GLU A 868 1.78 38.39 7.46
N GLU A 869 1.80 37.79 6.28
CA GLU A 869 0.72 36.92 5.81
C GLU A 869 0.61 35.66 6.67
N LEU A 870 1.73 35.01 6.97
CA LEU A 870 1.78 33.83 7.84
C LEU A 870 1.32 34.13 9.27
N ARG A 871 1.59 35.33 9.80
CA ARG A 871 1.08 35.76 11.12
C ARG A 871 -0.44 35.94 11.12
N ARG A 872 -1.01 36.53 10.06
CA ARG A 872 -2.47 36.66 9.93
C ARG A 872 -3.15 35.31 9.83
N ASP A 873 -2.55 34.35 9.13
CA ASP A 873 -3.10 33.00 9.04
C ASP A 873 -2.91 32.19 10.33
N GLN A 874 -1.84 32.45 11.08
CA GLN A 874 -1.67 31.90 12.43
C GLN A 874 -2.76 32.36 13.41
N GLU A 875 -3.17 33.64 13.35
CA GLU A 875 -4.25 34.17 14.20
C GLU A 875 -5.61 33.56 13.88
N LYS A 876 -5.91 33.26 12.60
CA LYS A 876 -7.16 32.61 12.19
C LYS A 876 -7.27 31.15 12.65
N VAL A 877 -6.14 30.48 12.88
CA VAL A 877 -6.05 29.06 13.24
C VAL A 877 -5.83 28.87 14.75
N ALA A 878 -5.77 29.97 15.52
CA ALA A 878 -5.60 29.90 16.96
C ALA A 878 -6.82 29.26 17.64
N LEU A 879 -6.57 28.21 18.43
CA LEU A 879 -7.58 27.48 19.21
C LEU A 879 -8.43 28.41 20.08
N THR A 880 -9.75 28.39 19.87
CA THR A 880 -10.71 29.09 20.72
C THR A 880 -10.92 28.31 22.03
N LYS A 881 -10.86 29.02 23.16
CA LYS A 881 -11.10 28.46 24.51
C LYS A 881 -12.43 27.71 24.63
N GLU A 882 -13.41 28.11 23.82
CA GLU A 882 -14.74 27.50 23.69
C GLU A 882 -14.71 26.04 23.21
N GLU A 883 -13.78 25.67 22.32
CA GLU A 883 -13.66 24.30 21.81
C GLU A 883 -13.09 23.35 22.88
N GLN A 884 -12.23 23.88 23.75
CA GLN A 884 -11.66 23.15 24.89
C GLN A 884 -12.71 22.88 25.97
N ASP A 885 -13.58 23.86 26.24
CA ASP A 885 -14.69 23.71 27.19
C ASP A 885 -15.76 22.74 26.64
N TYR A 886 -15.99 22.72 25.32
CA TYR A 886 -16.89 21.76 24.67
C TYR A 886 -16.41 20.30 24.80
N ILE A 887 -15.10 20.06 24.60
CA ILE A 887 -14.49 18.73 24.75
C ILE A 887 -14.62 18.22 26.20
N ASN A 888 -14.42 19.09 27.19
CA ASN A 888 -14.60 18.71 28.60
C ASN A 888 -16.08 18.39 28.89
N GLY A 889 -17.02 19.16 28.35
CA GLY A 889 -18.45 18.86 28.48
C GLY A 889 -18.90 17.54 27.85
N ILE A 890 -18.22 17.07 26.79
CA ILE A 890 -18.46 15.73 26.22
C ILE A 890 -17.92 14.62 27.14
N ARG A 891 -16.74 14.82 27.75
CA ARG A 891 -16.19 13.84 28.70
C ARG A 891 -17.09 13.62 29.91
N ASP A 892 -17.63 14.70 30.48
CA ASP A 892 -18.54 14.60 31.62
C ASP A 892 -19.82 13.82 31.25
N LYS A 893 -20.31 13.96 30.01
CA LYS A 893 -21.46 13.19 29.51
C LYS A 893 -21.12 11.70 29.32
N ILE A 894 -19.92 11.38 28.85
CA ILE A 894 -19.45 10.00 28.71
C ILE A 894 -19.36 9.33 30.08
N GLU A 895 -18.74 9.98 31.06
CA GLU A 895 -18.60 9.45 32.43
C GLU A 895 -19.97 9.18 33.08
N ASN A 896 -20.94 10.08 32.90
CA ASN A 896 -22.30 9.88 33.41
C ASN A 896 -23.01 8.67 32.79
N ILE A 897 -22.83 8.43 31.48
CA ILE A 897 -23.47 7.28 30.82
C ILE A 897 -22.76 5.97 31.17
N GLU A 898 -21.43 5.98 31.35
CA GLU A 898 -20.70 4.80 31.85
C GLU A 898 -21.16 4.40 33.26
N ASN A 899 -21.37 5.37 34.16
CA ASN A 899 -21.90 5.13 35.50
C ASN A 899 -23.35 4.62 35.47
N TYR A 900 -24.18 5.12 34.56
CA TYR A 900 -25.54 4.59 34.37
C TYR A 900 -25.54 3.15 33.85
N LYS A 901 -24.59 2.83 32.95
CA LYS A 901 -24.43 1.48 32.40
C LYS A 901 -23.96 0.45 33.44
N THR A 902 -23.10 0.84 34.37
CA THR A 902 -22.68 -0.05 35.48
C THR A 902 -23.86 -0.35 36.41
N GLU A 903 -24.70 0.65 36.74
CA GLU A 903 -25.91 0.43 37.53
C GLU A 903 -26.91 -0.52 36.84
N LEU A 904 -27.08 -0.40 35.52
CA LEU A 904 -27.94 -1.31 34.76
C LEU A 904 -27.39 -2.75 34.71
N ARG A 905 -26.06 -2.94 34.62
CA ARG A 905 -25.43 -4.27 34.66
C ARG A 905 -25.65 -4.97 36.01
N ASP A 906 -25.57 -4.23 37.11
CA ASP A 906 -25.85 -4.78 38.44
C ASP A 906 -27.32 -5.21 38.59
N ARG A 907 -28.25 -4.46 37.99
CA ARG A 907 -29.67 -4.85 37.94
C ARG A 907 -29.91 -6.08 37.05
N LEU A 908 -29.21 -6.19 35.93
CA LEU A 908 -29.28 -7.35 35.02
C LEU A 908 -28.86 -8.63 35.74
N ASN A 909 -27.72 -8.61 36.45
CA ASN A 909 -27.20 -9.75 37.19
C ASN A 909 -28.19 -10.24 38.28
N LYS A 910 -28.77 -9.32 39.06
CA LYS A 910 -29.80 -9.67 40.06
C LYS A 910 -31.05 -10.31 39.45
N ASN A 911 -31.41 -9.90 38.23
CA ASN A 911 -32.58 -10.45 37.56
C ASN A 911 -32.30 -11.83 36.95
N ASP A 912 -31.07 -12.09 36.47
CA ASP A 912 -30.66 -13.43 36.04
C ASP A 912 -30.63 -14.44 37.20
N GLU A 913 -30.16 -14.06 38.39
CA GLU A 913 -30.25 -14.89 39.60
C GLU A 913 -31.71 -15.23 39.95
N LYS A 914 -32.62 -14.24 39.83
CA LYS A 914 -34.06 -14.44 40.04
C LYS A 914 -34.68 -15.39 39.00
N LYS A 915 -34.27 -15.30 37.73
CA LYS A 915 -34.74 -16.22 36.68
C LYS A 915 -34.24 -17.65 36.90
N ALA A 916 -32.98 -17.82 37.31
CA ALA A 916 -32.41 -19.14 37.60
C ALA A 916 -33.15 -19.83 38.76
N THR A 917 -33.44 -19.09 39.85
CA THR A 917 -34.19 -19.63 40.99
C THR A 917 -35.62 -20.02 40.63
N LEU A 918 -36.34 -19.20 39.86
CA LEU A 918 -37.70 -19.52 39.39
C LEU A 918 -37.73 -20.72 38.43
N THR A 919 -36.74 -20.83 37.55
CA THR A 919 -36.61 -21.97 36.61
C THR A 919 -36.42 -23.28 37.35
N ASN A 920 -35.57 -23.30 38.38
CA ASN A 920 -35.38 -24.50 39.21
C ASN A 920 -36.67 -24.91 39.95
N GLN A 921 -37.42 -23.94 40.47
CA GLN A 921 -38.71 -24.21 41.13
C GLN A 921 -39.77 -24.78 40.17
N ILE A 922 -39.82 -24.29 38.92
CA ILE A 922 -40.71 -24.81 37.88
C ILE A 922 -40.32 -26.25 37.51
N ASN A 923 -39.03 -26.53 37.37
CA ASN A 923 -38.54 -27.88 37.08
C ASN A 923 -38.92 -28.87 38.19
N GLU A 924 -38.71 -28.52 39.46
CA GLU A 924 -39.10 -29.37 40.60
C GLU A 924 -40.61 -29.64 40.67
N LEU A 925 -41.45 -28.64 40.36
CA LEU A 925 -42.90 -28.79 40.33
C LEU A 925 -43.37 -29.61 39.11
N SER A 926 -42.72 -29.43 37.97
CA SER A 926 -42.97 -30.21 36.75
C SER A 926 -42.57 -31.67 36.91
N GLU A 927 -41.46 -31.97 37.58
CA GLU A 927 -41.05 -33.34 37.91
C GLU A 927 -42.07 -34.02 38.83
N LYS A 928 -42.53 -33.34 39.89
CA LYS A 928 -43.57 -33.84 40.79
C LYS A 928 -44.89 -34.08 40.07
N LYS A 929 -45.26 -33.19 39.15
CA LYS A 929 -46.46 -33.34 38.30
C LYS A 929 -46.31 -34.54 37.38
N HIS A 930 -45.18 -34.66 36.71
CA HIS A 930 -44.90 -35.75 35.79
C HIS A 930 -44.95 -37.11 36.51
N ALA A 931 -44.46 -37.19 37.75
CA ALA A 931 -44.56 -38.40 38.57
C ALA A 931 -46.02 -38.81 38.86
N GLU A 932 -46.90 -37.85 39.19
CA GLU A 932 -48.33 -38.10 39.42
C GLU A 932 -49.08 -38.39 38.10
N GLU A 933 -48.70 -37.77 36.98
CA GLU A 933 -49.24 -38.07 35.63
C GLU A 933 -48.84 -39.45 35.15
N ILE A 934 -47.60 -39.88 35.41
CA ILE A 934 -47.15 -41.26 35.15
C ILE A 934 -47.96 -42.24 35.99
N ALA A 935 -48.22 -41.92 37.27
CA ALA A 935 -49.05 -42.76 38.12
C ALA A 935 -50.50 -42.87 37.60
N LEU A 936 -51.07 -41.78 37.08
CA LEU A 936 -52.39 -41.75 36.46
C LEU A 936 -52.43 -42.53 35.15
N ALA A 937 -51.49 -42.27 34.25
CA ALA A 937 -51.37 -42.94 32.96
C ALA A 937 -51.09 -44.43 33.12
N LYS A 938 -50.38 -44.85 34.18
CA LYS A 938 -50.19 -46.26 34.52
C LYS A 938 -51.50 -46.93 34.94
N ILE A 939 -52.33 -46.25 35.73
CA ILE A 939 -53.65 -46.78 36.12
C ILE A 939 -54.63 -46.81 34.93
N ASP A 940 -54.61 -45.79 34.05
CA ASP A 940 -55.40 -45.74 32.82
C ASP A 940 -54.97 -46.82 31.82
N SER A 941 -53.66 -46.94 31.58
CA SER A 941 -53.06 -47.96 30.71
C SER A 941 -53.26 -49.36 31.26
N ASP A 942 -53.12 -49.60 32.57
CA ASP A 942 -53.38 -50.91 33.16
C ASP A 942 -54.86 -51.32 32.96
N LEU A 943 -55.81 -50.39 33.06
CA LEU A 943 -57.24 -50.62 32.81
C LEU A 943 -57.57 -50.84 31.33
N GLU A 944 -57.09 -49.97 30.45
CA GLU A 944 -57.28 -50.09 28.99
C GLU A 944 -56.58 -51.34 28.46
N TYR A 945 -55.36 -51.65 28.91
CA TYR A 945 -54.65 -52.88 28.59
C TYR A 945 -55.42 -54.12 29.05
N LEU A 946 -56.00 -54.12 30.26
CA LEU A 946 -56.83 -55.22 30.74
C LEU A 946 -58.13 -55.38 29.93
N GLN A 947 -58.78 -54.28 29.55
CA GLN A 947 -60.02 -54.27 28.77
C GLN A 947 -59.81 -54.62 27.29
N GLN A 948 -58.75 -54.08 26.69
CA GLN A 948 -58.37 -54.31 25.30
C GLN A 948 -57.70 -55.67 25.11
N SER A 949 -56.86 -56.14 26.05
CA SER A 949 -56.26 -57.48 25.98
C SER A 949 -57.31 -58.59 26.00
N ILE A 950 -58.44 -58.41 26.69
CA ILE A 950 -59.53 -59.39 26.70
C ILE A 950 -60.41 -59.32 25.44
N TRP A 951 -60.63 -58.12 24.92
CA TRP A 951 -61.37 -57.93 23.67
C TRP A 951 -60.56 -58.37 22.44
N GLU A 952 -59.27 -58.07 22.37
CA GLU A 952 -58.41 -58.41 21.23
C GLU A 952 -58.02 -59.89 21.21
N ASP A 953 -57.55 -60.46 22.33
CA ASP A 953 -57.10 -61.85 22.32
C ASP A 953 -58.31 -62.81 22.19
N TYR A 954 -59.50 -62.44 22.70
CA TYR A 954 -60.62 -63.37 22.87
C TYR A 954 -61.98 -62.91 22.33
N GLN A 955 -62.14 -61.67 21.89
CA GLN A 955 -63.40 -61.08 21.41
C GLN A 955 -64.56 -61.13 22.42
N GLU A 956 -64.25 -61.02 23.71
CA GLU A 956 -65.23 -61.04 24.81
C GLU A 956 -65.38 -59.65 25.45
N THR A 957 -66.60 -59.23 25.78
CA THR A 957 -66.90 -57.99 26.54
C THR A 957 -67.07 -58.28 28.02
N TYR A 958 -67.04 -57.26 28.88
CA TYR A 958 -67.33 -57.41 30.32
C TYR A 958 -68.66 -58.14 30.56
N GLU A 959 -69.69 -57.86 29.76
CA GLU A 959 -71.01 -58.51 29.86
C GLU A 959 -71.03 -59.99 29.43
N THR A 960 -70.14 -60.42 28.52
CA THR A 960 -70.03 -61.83 28.10
C THR A 960 -69.02 -62.64 28.93
N ALA A 961 -67.94 -62.01 29.40
CA ALA A 961 -66.94 -62.62 30.29
C ALA A 961 -67.51 -62.99 31.67
N VAL A 962 -68.52 -62.25 32.16
CA VAL A 962 -69.25 -62.56 33.41
C VAL A 962 -69.93 -63.95 33.38
N LYS A 963 -70.13 -64.56 32.20
CA LYS A 963 -70.69 -65.93 32.06
C LYS A 963 -69.72 -67.05 32.44
N VAL A 964 -68.41 -66.78 32.44
CA VAL A 964 -67.34 -67.74 32.76
C VAL A 964 -66.82 -67.53 34.20
N ARG A 965 -67.55 -66.74 35.00
CA ARG A 965 -67.19 -66.26 36.33
C ARG A 965 -67.13 -67.37 37.37
N GLU A 966 -66.05 -67.41 38.14
CA GLU A 966 -65.95 -68.13 39.42
C GLU A 966 -66.28 -67.20 40.61
N GLU A 967 -67.21 -67.61 41.49
CA GLU A 967 -67.69 -66.78 42.61
C GLU A 967 -66.65 -66.52 43.72
N ASN A 968 -65.61 -67.37 43.83
CA ASN A 968 -64.52 -67.26 44.81
C ASN A 968 -63.13 -67.27 44.15
N TYR A 969 -62.98 -66.58 43.01
CA TYR A 969 -61.71 -66.49 42.30
C TYR A 969 -60.73 -65.55 43.03
N ASP A 970 -59.57 -66.07 43.42
CA ASP A 970 -58.50 -65.27 44.00
C ASP A 970 -57.68 -64.58 42.89
N ALA A 971 -57.88 -63.27 42.75
CA ALA A 971 -57.18 -62.44 41.77
C ALA A 971 -55.65 -62.47 41.98
N SER A 972 -55.16 -62.66 43.20
CA SER A 972 -53.73 -62.78 43.49
C SER A 972 -53.15 -64.10 42.97
N PHE A 973 -53.90 -65.20 43.07
CA PHE A 973 -53.50 -66.51 42.54
C PHE A 973 -53.51 -66.52 41.00
N GLY A 974 -54.55 -65.94 40.39
CA GLY A 974 -54.71 -65.80 38.94
C GLY A 974 -53.57 -65.05 38.25
N GLU A 975 -53.09 -63.94 38.83
CA GLU A 975 -51.96 -63.18 38.29
C GLU A 975 -50.65 -63.96 38.27
N THR A 976 -50.41 -64.83 39.26
CA THR A 976 -49.18 -65.64 39.34
C THR A 976 -49.07 -66.58 38.15
N GLU A 977 -50.20 -67.15 37.71
CA GLU A 977 -50.21 -68.18 36.68
C GLU A 977 -50.39 -67.63 35.25
N ILE A 978 -51.08 -66.49 35.11
CA ILE A 978 -51.01 -65.65 33.90
C ILE A 978 -49.57 -65.19 33.66
N ASN A 979 -48.84 -64.77 34.70
CA ASN A 979 -47.46 -64.33 34.56
C ASN A 979 -46.51 -65.46 34.17
N ARG A 980 -46.71 -66.69 34.65
CA ARG A 980 -45.88 -67.84 34.24
C ARG A 980 -46.06 -68.17 32.76
N LEU A 981 -47.29 -68.14 32.25
CA LEU A 981 -47.62 -68.46 30.86
C LEU A 981 -47.35 -67.27 29.90
N ARG A 982 -47.59 -66.01 30.32
CA ARG A 982 -47.20 -64.79 29.59
C ARG A 982 -45.69 -64.67 29.48
N ARG A 983 -44.93 -64.99 30.53
CA ARG A 983 -43.46 -64.96 30.46
C ARG A 983 -42.93 -65.94 29.41
N LYS A 984 -43.57 -67.10 29.26
CA LYS A 984 -43.23 -68.08 28.22
C LYS A 984 -43.67 -67.63 26.82
N ARG A 985 -44.86 -67.03 26.63
CA ARG A 985 -45.35 -66.52 25.33
C ARG A 985 -44.65 -65.23 24.88
N SER A 986 -44.38 -64.32 25.82
CA SER A 986 -43.77 -63.01 25.61
C SER A 986 -42.26 -63.06 25.52
N SER A 987 -41.59 -64.12 26.00
CA SER A 987 -40.18 -64.34 25.67
C SER A 987 -39.96 -64.57 24.17
N LEU A 988 -41.03 -64.88 23.44
CA LEU A 988 -40.98 -65.22 22.01
C LEU A 988 -41.36 -64.03 21.11
N GLY A 989 -42.26 -63.14 21.53
CA GLY A 989 -42.50 -61.83 20.90
C GLY A 989 -43.09 -61.85 19.47
N ALA A 990 -43.26 -60.66 18.88
CA ALA A 990 -43.96 -60.46 17.60
C ALA A 990 -43.24 -61.13 16.41
N ILE A 991 -44.01 -61.94 15.68
CA ILE A 991 -43.61 -62.78 14.55
C ILE A 991 -43.85 -62.02 13.25
N ASN A 992 -42.82 -61.81 12.43
CA ASN A 992 -43.00 -61.32 11.05
C ASN A 992 -42.63 -62.41 10.04
N ALA A 993 -43.60 -62.88 9.25
CA ALA A 993 -43.41 -64.00 8.32
C ALA A 993 -42.66 -63.63 7.02
N THR A 994 -42.58 -62.34 6.66
CA THR A 994 -41.86 -61.83 5.48
C THR A 994 -40.52 -61.15 5.82
N ALA A 995 -40.22 -60.96 7.11
CA ALA A 995 -38.98 -60.33 7.59
C ALA A 995 -37.68 -61.06 7.19
N ILE A 996 -37.75 -62.33 6.79
CA ILE A 996 -36.58 -63.13 6.42
C ILE A 996 -35.95 -62.65 5.10
N ASP A 997 -36.75 -62.24 4.12
CA ASP A 997 -36.28 -61.86 2.77
C ASP A 997 -35.94 -60.37 2.68
N ASP A 998 -36.76 -59.49 3.28
CA ASP A 998 -36.57 -58.04 3.29
C ASP A 998 -35.31 -57.61 4.08
N CYS A 999 -34.93 -58.37 5.11
CA CYS A 999 -33.70 -58.13 5.86
C CYS A 999 -32.44 -58.33 5.02
N LYS A 1000 -32.49 -59.20 4.00
CA LYS A 1000 -31.33 -59.61 3.22
C LYS A 1000 -30.91 -58.56 2.19
N ALA A 1001 -31.88 -57.96 1.50
CA ALA A 1001 -31.65 -56.94 0.47
C ALA A 1001 -31.20 -55.59 1.04
N LEU A 1002 -31.70 -55.21 2.22
CA LEU A 1002 -31.34 -53.95 2.87
C LEU A 1002 -29.93 -53.99 3.47
N LYS A 1003 -29.45 -55.18 3.85
CA LYS A 1003 -28.13 -55.41 4.44
C LYS A 1003 -26.99 -55.23 3.43
N GLU A 1004 -27.16 -55.71 2.20
CA GLU A 1004 -26.19 -55.50 1.12
C GLU A 1004 -25.98 -54.00 0.81
N ARG A 1005 -27.06 -53.22 0.75
CA ARG A 1005 -27.00 -51.77 0.49
C ARG A 1005 -26.38 -50.98 1.66
N TYR A 1006 -26.63 -51.41 2.89
CA TYR A 1006 -26.03 -50.83 4.09
C TYR A 1006 -24.51 -51.08 4.13
N GLU A 1007 -24.07 -52.29 3.77
CA GLU A 1007 -22.65 -52.66 3.71
C GLU A 1007 -21.88 -51.82 2.65
N GLU A 1008 -22.46 -51.60 1.46
CA GLU A 1008 -21.83 -50.76 0.42
C GLU A 1008 -21.65 -49.29 0.84
N MET A 1009 -22.69 -48.68 1.43
CA MET A 1009 -22.65 -47.28 1.88
C MET A 1009 -21.73 -47.09 3.09
N THR A 1010 -21.68 -48.08 3.99
CA THR A 1010 -20.79 -48.08 5.16
C THR A 1010 -19.34 -48.10 4.71
N THR A 1011 -19.02 -48.91 3.69
CA THR A 1011 -17.67 -48.95 3.08
C THR A 1011 -17.25 -47.59 2.54
N GLN A 1012 -18.14 -46.86 1.84
CA GLN A 1012 -17.83 -45.52 1.31
C GLN A 1012 -17.68 -44.45 2.39
N LYS A 1013 -18.46 -44.51 3.47
CA LYS A 1013 -18.30 -43.63 4.63
C LYS A 1013 -16.96 -43.90 5.32
N GLU A 1014 -16.61 -45.16 5.56
CA GLU A 1014 -15.34 -45.54 6.17
C GLU A 1014 -14.14 -45.07 5.33
N ASP A 1015 -14.24 -45.14 4.00
CA ASP A 1015 -13.21 -44.60 3.09
C ASP A 1015 -13.07 -43.07 3.19
N LEU A 1016 -14.18 -42.34 3.34
CA LEU A 1016 -14.17 -40.88 3.52
C LEU A 1016 -13.70 -40.44 4.92
N GLU A 1017 -14.09 -41.17 5.97
CA GLU A 1017 -13.58 -40.97 7.34
C GLU A 1017 -12.09 -41.25 7.40
N LYS A 1018 -11.64 -42.31 6.70
CA LYS A 1018 -10.22 -42.61 6.55
C LYS A 1018 -9.50 -41.52 5.77
N ALA A 1019 -10.05 -41.01 4.67
CA ALA A 1019 -9.46 -39.90 3.92
C ALA A 1019 -9.42 -38.59 4.75
N GLU A 1020 -10.45 -38.30 5.53
CA GLU A 1020 -10.47 -37.14 6.44
C GLU A 1020 -9.41 -37.30 7.54
N LYS A 1021 -9.31 -38.49 8.13
CA LYS A 1021 -8.29 -38.83 9.12
C LYS A 1021 -6.89 -38.76 8.52
N ASP A 1022 -6.65 -39.35 7.36
CA ASP A 1022 -5.37 -39.32 6.64
C ASP A 1022 -4.99 -37.88 6.28
N LEU A 1023 -5.95 -37.02 5.89
CA LEU A 1023 -5.72 -35.60 5.62
C LEU A 1023 -5.41 -34.82 6.90
N LYS A 1024 -6.12 -35.07 8.01
CA LYS A 1024 -5.82 -34.48 9.33
C LYS A 1024 -4.44 -34.92 9.83
N GLU A 1025 -4.14 -36.22 9.78
CA GLU A 1025 -2.83 -36.77 10.12
C GLU A 1025 -1.73 -36.20 9.21
N ALA A 1026 -1.97 -36.04 7.91
CA ALA A 1026 -1.03 -35.39 7.00
C ALA A 1026 -0.82 -33.91 7.35
N ILE A 1027 -1.89 -33.17 7.68
CA ILE A 1027 -1.79 -31.77 8.10
C ILE A 1027 -1.05 -31.64 9.43
N ASP A 1028 -1.34 -32.49 10.41
CA ASP A 1028 -0.69 -32.48 11.72
C ASP A 1028 0.77 -32.92 11.61
N LYS A 1029 1.07 -33.89 10.74
CA LYS A 1029 2.43 -34.27 10.40
C LYS A 1029 3.16 -33.13 9.71
N ILE A 1030 2.54 -32.44 8.74
CA ILE A 1030 3.11 -31.24 8.11
C ILE A 1030 3.33 -30.14 9.15
N LYS A 1031 2.39 -29.88 10.06
CA LYS A 1031 2.55 -28.89 11.14
C LYS A 1031 3.68 -29.27 12.10
N GLY A 1032 3.79 -30.54 12.48
CA GLY A 1032 4.86 -31.06 13.32
C GLY A 1032 6.23 -30.98 12.65
N GLU A 1033 6.31 -31.35 11.37
CA GLU A 1033 7.52 -31.19 10.55
C GLU A 1033 7.90 -29.71 10.39
N MET A 1034 6.91 -28.83 10.16
CA MET A 1034 7.12 -27.37 10.10
C MET A 1034 7.64 -26.82 11.42
N LEU A 1035 7.04 -27.18 12.56
CA LEU A 1035 7.48 -26.74 13.89
C LEU A 1035 8.90 -27.22 14.17
N THR A 1036 9.19 -28.49 13.91
CA THR A 1036 10.52 -29.08 14.14
C THR A 1036 11.55 -28.40 13.25
N GLN A 1037 11.26 -28.23 11.95
CA GLN A 1037 12.16 -27.59 11.00
C GLN A 1037 12.36 -26.10 11.32
N PHE A 1038 11.33 -25.41 11.82
CA PHE A 1038 11.44 -24.01 12.24
C PHE A 1038 12.28 -23.89 13.49
N ASP A 1039 11.98 -24.67 14.53
CA ASP A 1039 12.68 -24.58 15.81
C ASP A 1039 14.16 -24.99 15.67
N GLU A 1040 14.44 -26.07 14.94
CA GLU A 1040 15.83 -26.48 14.65
C GLU A 1040 16.56 -25.43 13.80
N GLY A 1041 15.91 -24.94 12.75
CA GLY A 1041 16.46 -23.93 11.86
C GLY A 1041 16.70 -22.60 12.57
N PHE A 1042 15.73 -22.13 13.37
CA PHE A 1042 15.79 -20.91 14.15
C PHE A 1042 16.84 -21.01 15.26
N THR A 1043 16.94 -22.15 15.95
CA THR A 1043 17.99 -22.39 16.95
C THR A 1043 19.38 -22.33 16.31
N LYS A 1044 19.58 -23.02 15.18
CA LYS A 1044 20.84 -22.97 14.43
C LYS A 1044 21.16 -21.57 13.91
N ILE A 1045 20.16 -20.83 13.41
CA ILE A 1045 20.35 -19.43 12.99
C ILE A 1045 20.74 -18.56 14.19
N ASN A 1046 20.11 -18.73 15.36
CA ASN A 1046 20.43 -17.98 16.56
C ASN A 1046 21.85 -18.29 17.08
N GLU A 1047 22.26 -19.56 17.06
CA GLU A 1047 23.63 -19.97 17.41
C GLU A 1047 24.68 -19.42 16.44
N ASN A 1048 24.39 -19.50 15.14
CA ASN A 1048 25.23 -18.92 14.09
C ASN A 1048 25.31 -17.40 14.26
N PHE A 1049 24.17 -16.74 14.50
CA PHE A 1049 24.09 -15.30 14.71
C PHE A 1049 24.93 -14.87 15.92
N GLN A 1050 24.82 -15.56 17.06
CA GLN A 1050 25.64 -15.29 18.25
C GLN A 1050 27.14 -15.35 17.95
N ARG A 1051 27.59 -16.38 17.23
CA ARG A 1051 29.00 -16.54 16.83
C ARG A 1051 29.45 -15.45 15.87
N ILE A 1052 28.67 -15.23 14.80
CA ILE A 1052 29.02 -14.32 13.71
C ILE A 1052 28.98 -12.87 14.20
N PHE A 1053 28.01 -12.51 15.03
CA PHE A 1053 27.94 -11.19 15.65
C PHE A 1053 29.20 -10.91 16.48
N LYS A 1054 29.62 -11.87 17.33
CA LYS A 1054 30.83 -11.71 18.14
C LYS A 1054 32.10 -11.58 17.28
N GLU A 1055 32.17 -12.31 16.17
CA GLU A 1055 33.30 -12.27 15.23
C GLU A 1055 33.35 -10.93 14.45
N LEU A 1056 32.21 -10.42 13.98
CA LEU A 1056 32.11 -9.15 13.25
C LEU A 1056 32.31 -7.92 14.14
N PHE A 1057 31.83 -7.94 15.39
CA PHE A 1057 31.97 -6.82 16.32
C PHE A 1057 33.26 -6.88 17.18
N GLY A 1058 33.99 -8.01 17.17
CA GLY A 1058 35.17 -8.22 18.02
C GLY A 1058 34.85 -8.36 19.51
N GLY A 1059 33.59 -8.65 19.86
CA GLY A 1059 33.05 -8.66 21.23
C GLY A 1059 31.52 -8.52 21.25
N GLY A 1060 30.92 -8.39 22.43
CA GLY A 1060 29.46 -8.23 22.58
C GLY A 1060 28.66 -9.53 22.53
N ARG A 1061 27.32 -9.42 22.58
CA ARG A 1061 26.35 -10.54 22.53
C ARG A 1061 25.11 -10.12 21.74
N ALA A 1062 24.52 -11.02 20.98
CA ALA A 1062 23.23 -10.77 20.34
C ALA A 1062 22.43 -12.08 20.29
N MET A 1063 21.10 -12.00 20.37
CA MET A 1063 20.23 -13.17 20.31
C MET A 1063 18.90 -12.84 19.65
N LEU A 1064 18.30 -13.85 19.06
CA LEU A 1064 16.93 -13.82 18.55
C LEU A 1064 15.98 -14.31 19.66
N GLN A 1065 14.86 -13.61 19.84
CA GLN A 1065 13.81 -13.95 20.81
C GLN A 1065 12.45 -14.03 20.10
N MET A 1066 11.61 -14.97 20.52
CA MET A 1066 10.22 -15.03 20.06
C MET A 1066 9.39 -14.03 20.86
N ASP A 1067 8.55 -13.27 20.18
CA ASP A 1067 7.63 -12.30 20.76
C ASP A 1067 6.21 -12.89 20.84
N TYR A 1068 5.77 -13.20 22.06
CA TYR A 1068 4.47 -13.80 22.37
C TYR A 1068 3.42 -12.76 22.83
N THR A 1069 3.65 -11.46 22.64
CA THR A 1069 2.76 -10.42 23.19
C THR A 1069 1.34 -10.41 22.62
N GLN A 1070 1.11 -10.95 21.41
CA GLN A 1070 -0.20 -10.94 20.74
C GLN A 1070 -0.81 -12.33 20.51
N VAL A 1071 -0.01 -13.39 20.45
CA VAL A 1071 -0.45 -14.73 20.05
C VAL A 1071 0.30 -15.81 20.86
N GLU A 1072 -0.43 -16.81 21.38
CA GLU A 1072 0.15 -17.95 22.10
C GLU A 1072 0.72 -19.04 21.16
N ASP A 1073 0.29 -19.08 19.91
CA ASP A 1073 0.79 -20.03 18.90
C ASP A 1073 2.24 -19.70 18.50
N ARG A 1074 3.13 -20.69 18.67
CA ARG A 1074 4.55 -20.62 18.31
C ARG A 1074 4.76 -20.50 16.79
N LEU A 1075 3.79 -20.95 15.99
CA LEU A 1075 3.81 -20.78 14.53
C LEU A 1075 3.40 -19.37 14.06
N GLU A 1076 2.94 -18.50 14.96
CA GLU A 1076 2.48 -17.15 14.62
C GLU A 1076 3.22 -16.04 15.41
N ALA A 1077 3.93 -16.39 16.48
CA ALA A 1077 4.74 -15.46 17.27
C ALA A 1077 5.80 -14.69 16.45
N GLY A 1078 5.95 -13.39 16.70
CA GLY A 1078 6.93 -12.55 15.99
C GLY A 1078 8.38 -12.86 16.37
N VAL A 1079 9.36 -12.37 15.59
CA VAL A 1079 10.80 -12.49 15.90
C VAL A 1079 11.39 -11.14 16.29
N GLU A 1080 11.86 -11.03 17.54
CA GLU A 1080 12.53 -9.86 18.07
C GLU A 1080 14.05 -10.05 18.13
N ILE A 1081 14.80 -9.01 17.75
CA ILE A 1081 16.26 -9.00 17.73
C ILE A 1081 16.76 -8.15 18.89
N VAL A 1082 17.59 -8.76 19.73
CA VAL A 1082 18.21 -8.09 20.88
C VAL A 1082 19.73 -8.19 20.76
N ALA A 1083 20.42 -7.05 20.81
CA ALA A 1083 21.87 -7.01 20.68
C ALA A 1083 22.52 -6.10 21.73
N GLU A 1084 23.74 -6.47 22.09
CA GLU A 1084 24.63 -5.83 23.05
C GLU A 1084 26.00 -5.63 22.36
N PRO A 1085 26.18 -4.50 21.64
CA PRO A 1085 27.48 -4.13 21.09
C PRO A 1085 28.52 -3.93 22.20
N PRO A 1086 29.84 -4.05 21.90
CA PRO A 1086 30.90 -3.88 22.89
C PRO A 1086 30.79 -2.55 23.67
N GLY A 1087 30.66 -2.62 24.99
CA GLY A 1087 30.60 -1.44 25.88
C GLY A 1087 29.20 -0.82 26.06
N LYS A 1088 28.14 -1.39 25.48
CA LYS A 1088 26.73 -0.96 25.67
C LYS A 1088 25.90 -2.04 26.36
N LYS A 1089 24.71 -1.67 26.83
CA LYS A 1089 23.74 -2.60 27.42
C LYS A 1089 22.93 -3.31 26.33
N LEU A 1090 22.40 -4.47 26.68
CA LEU A 1090 21.47 -5.24 25.85
C LEU A 1090 20.22 -4.42 25.52
N GLN A 1091 19.98 -4.15 24.23
CA GLN A 1091 18.89 -3.30 23.75
C GLN A 1091 18.22 -3.89 22.51
N LYS A 1092 16.96 -3.49 22.27
CA LYS A 1092 16.22 -3.83 21.04
C LYS A 1092 16.89 -3.18 19.83
N LEU A 1093 16.82 -3.83 18.67
CA LEU A 1093 17.41 -3.35 17.42
C LEU A 1093 17.03 -1.89 17.09
N SER A 1094 15.79 -1.46 17.39
CA SER A 1094 15.31 -0.09 17.13
C SER A 1094 16.09 1.00 17.88
N LEU A 1095 16.74 0.68 18.99
CA LEU A 1095 17.46 1.64 19.86
C LEU A 1095 18.96 1.76 19.55
N LEU A 1096 19.49 0.97 18.61
CA LEU A 1096 20.89 1.01 18.20
C LEU A 1096 21.19 2.15 17.21
N SER A 1097 22.47 2.51 17.07
CA SER A 1097 22.91 3.49 16.06
C SER A 1097 22.82 2.91 14.64
N GLY A 1098 22.73 3.77 13.62
CA GLY A 1098 22.55 3.33 12.22
C GLY A 1098 23.60 2.33 11.72
N GLY A 1099 24.88 2.57 12.03
CA GLY A 1099 25.97 1.65 11.66
C GLY A 1099 25.93 0.32 12.43
N GLU A 1100 25.57 0.34 13.72
CA GLU A 1100 25.41 -0.88 14.53
C GLU A 1100 24.20 -1.71 14.07
N LYS A 1101 23.10 -1.06 13.68
CA LYS A 1101 21.92 -1.73 13.11
C LYS A 1101 22.26 -2.44 11.81
N ALA A 1102 22.97 -1.76 10.90
CA ALA A 1102 23.39 -2.32 9.63
C ALA A 1102 24.32 -3.54 9.82
N LEU A 1103 25.32 -3.43 10.71
CA LEU A 1103 26.24 -4.54 10.98
C LEU A 1103 25.55 -5.72 11.69
N THR A 1104 24.56 -5.45 12.55
CA THR A 1104 23.73 -6.49 13.19
C THR A 1104 22.87 -7.23 12.15
N ALA A 1105 22.25 -6.50 11.21
CA ALA A 1105 21.46 -7.08 10.12
C ALA A 1105 22.34 -7.92 9.18
N ILE A 1106 23.55 -7.45 8.85
CA ILE A 1106 24.55 -8.20 8.09
C ILE A 1106 24.95 -9.50 8.82
N ALA A 1107 25.10 -9.46 10.14
CA ALA A 1107 25.41 -10.66 10.93
C ALA A 1107 24.28 -11.71 10.90
N ILE A 1108 23.01 -11.28 10.92
CA ILE A 1108 21.85 -12.18 10.77
C ILE A 1108 21.82 -12.80 9.38
N LEU A 1109 22.07 -11.98 8.36
CA LEU A 1109 22.11 -12.42 6.98
C LEU A 1109 23.17 -13.50 6.76
N PHE A 1110 24.38 -13.33 7.29
CA PHE A 1110 25.41 -14.37 7.24
C PHE A 1110 25.05 -15.59 8.09
N ALA A 1111 24.30 -15.44 9.18
CA ALA A 1111 23.80 -16.57 9.95
C ALA A 1111 22.79 -17.41 9.17
N ILE A 1112 21.95 -16.75 8.36
CA ILE A 1112 21.03 -17.40 7.42
C ILE A 1112 21.81 -18.10 6.30
N LEU A 1113 22.77 -17.41 5.66
CA LEU A 1113 23.62 -17.99 4.61
C LEU A 1113 24.43 -19.20 5.10
N LYS A 1114 24.82 -19.21 6.38
CA LYS A 1114 25.52 -20.34 6.99
C LYS A 1114 24.61 -21.54 7.28
N LEU A 1115 23.33 -21.33 7.53
CA LEU A 1115 22.36 -22.44 7.65
C LEU A 1115 22.15 -23.11 6.29
N ARG A 1116 22.02 -22.32 5.23
CA ARG A 1116 21.76 -22.79 3.87
C ARG A 1116 22.79 -22.18 2.91
N PRO A 1117 23.98 -22.80 2.77
CA PRO A 1117 25.02 -22.28 1.90
C PRO A 1117 24.53 -22.25 0.46
N MET A 1118 24.46 -21.04 -0.08
CA MET A 1118 24.07 -20.80 -1.46
C MET A 1118 25.28 -20.99 -2.37
N PRO A 1119 25.11 -21.46 -3.61
CA PRO A 1119 26.23 -21.63 -4.54
C PRO A 1119 26.91 -20.31 -4.90
N PHE A 1120 26.14 -19.22 -4.94
CA PHE A 1120 26.61 -17.85 -5.15
C PHE A 1120 25.75 -16.86 -4.38
N CYS A 1121 26.30 -15.69 -4.09
CA CYS A 1121 25.63 -14.58 -3.44
C CYS A 1121 26.09 -13.25 -4.04
N VAL A 1122 25.13 -12.40 -4.42
CA VAL A 1122 25.35 -11.06 -4.97
C VAL A 1122 25.10 -10.02 -3.87
N LEU A 1123 26.11 -9.22 -3.53
CA LEU A 1123 26.04 -8.17 -2.51
C LEU A 1123 26.11 -6.79 -3.20
N ASP A 1124 25.08 -5.97 -3.10
CA ASP A 1124 25.00 -4.62 -3.71
C ASP A 1124 25.07 -3.52 -2.64
N GLU A 1125 26.26 -2.94 -2.47
CA GLU A 1125 26.56 -1.80 -1.59
C GLU A 1125 26.05 -1.95 -0.14
N ILE A 1126 26.03 -3.17 0.40
CA ILE A 1126 25.50 -3.46 1.74
C ILE A 1126 26.32 -2.82 2.87
N GLU A 1127 27.58 -2.50 2.59
CA GLU A 1127 28.53 -1.89 3.50
C GLU A 1127 28.50 -0.35 3.51
N ALA A 1128 27.62 0.28 2.71
CA ALA A 1128 27.55 1.74 2.55
C ALA A 1128 27.22 2.49 3.86
N ALA A 1129 26.51 1.84 4.79
CA ALA A 1129 26.14 2.40 6.09
C ALA A 1129 27.16 2.09 7.21
N LEU A 1130 28.28 1.42 6.90
CA LEU A 1130 29.32 1.04 7.86
C LEU A 1130 30.47 2.06 7.90
N ASP A 1131 31.04 2.24 9.08
CA ASP A 1131 32.28 2.99 9.30
C ASP A 1131 33.51 2.18 8.83
N GLU A 1132 34.63 2.87 8.63
CA GLU A 1132 35.84 2.30 8.01
C GLU A 1132 36.38 1.07 8.78
N ALA A 1133 36.34 1.11 10.11
CA ALA A 1133 36.78 0.00 10.95
C ALA A 1133 35.90 -1.26 10.82
N ASN A 1134 34.57 -1.12 10.68
CA ASN A 1134 33.69 -2.27 10.52
C ASN A 1134 33.64 -2.78 9.07
N VAL A 1135 33.90 -1.93 8.07
CA VAL A 1135 34.07 -2.36 6.67
C VAL A 1135 35.26 -3.32 6.52
N ASP A 1136 36.37 -3.04 7.19
CA ASP A 1136 37.55 -3.92 7.20
C ASP A 1136 37.28 -5.29 7.88
N ARG A 1137 36.47 -5.30 8.95
CA ARG A 1137 36.03 -6.55 9.60
C ARG A 1137 35.09 -7.35 8.72
N PHE A 1138 34.14 -6.68 8.07
CA PHE A 1138 33.23 -7.28 7.10
C PHE A 1138 34.00 -7.90 5.93
N ALA A 1139 34.96 -7.18 5.34
CA ALA A 1139 35.74 -7.65 4.20
C ALA A 1139 36.58 -8.90 4.53
N ARG A 1140 37.22 -8.94 5.71
CA ARG A 1140 37.94 -10.13 6.18
C ARG A 1140 37.02 -11.32 6.43
N TYR A 1141 35.86 -11.07 7.02
CA TYR A 1141 34.86 -12.12 7.24
C TYR A 1141 34.35 -12.69 5.91
N LEU A 1142 34.07 -11.82 4.94
CA LEU A 1142 33.65 -12.21 3.59
C LEU A 1142 34.70 -13.09 2.91
N LYS A 1143 35.99 -12.75 3.02
CA LYS A 1143 37.09 -13.56 2.47
C LYS A 1143 37.20 -14.95 3.08
N LYS A 1144 36.91 -15.06 4.38
CA LYS A 1144 36.85 -16.37 5.05
C LYS A 1144 35.67 -17.21 4.55
N PHE A 1145 34.52 -16.58 4.34
CA PHE A 1145 33.31 -17.26 3.87
C PHE A 1145 33.36 -17.61 2.37
N SER A 1146 34.20 -16.92 1.58
CA SER A 1146 34.31 -17.15 0.14
C SER A 1146 34.92 -18.51 -0.26
N GLN A 1147 35.39 -19.29 0.73
CA GLN A 1147 35.83 -20.68 0.52
C GLN A 1147 34.64 -21.64 0.31
N GLU A 1148 33.46 -21.30 0.84
CA GLU A 1148 32.25 -22.14 0.79
C GLU A 1148 31.21 -21.61 -0.21
N THR A 1149 31.19 -20.30 -0.45
CA THR A 1149 30.21 -19.63 -1.33
C THR A 1149 30.90 -18.64 -2.27
N GLN A 1150 30.50 -18.62 -3.53
CA GLN A 1150 30.97 -17.63 -4.50
C GLN A 1150 30.32 -16.26 -4.21
N PHE A 1151 31.10 -15.19 -4.08
CA PHE A 1151 30.56 -13.85 -3.83
C PHE A 1151 30.78 -12.92 -5.02
N ILE A 1152 29.72 -12.22 -5.43
CA ILE A 1152 29.77 -11.15 -6.41
C ILE A 1152 29.43 -9.86 -5.68
N VAL A 1153 30.42 -8.99 -5.46
CA VAL A 1153 30.29 -7.82 -4.59
C VAL A 1153 30.36 -6.55 -5.41
N ILE A 1154 29.31 -5.75 -5.39
CA ILE A 1154 29.30 -4.40 -5.95
C ILE A 1154 29.66 -3.43 -4.82
N THR A 1155 30.84 -2.83 -4.91
CA THR A 1155 31.38 -1.99 -3.85
C THR A 1155 32.16 -0.79 -4.38
N HIS A 1156 32.19 0.28 -3.59
CA HIS A 1156 33.08 1.43 -3.76
C HIS A 1156 34.09 1.56 -2.60
N ARG A 1157 34.16 0.57 -1.69
CA ARG A 1157 34.97 0.62 -0.45
C ARG A 1157 36.30 -0.12 -0.62
N LYS A 1158 37.40 0.58 -0.34
CA LYS A 1158 38.77 0.05 -0.51
C LYS A 1158 39.03 -1.30 0.17
N PRO A 1159 38.69 -1.51 1.47
CA PRO A 1159 39.02 -2.78 2.14
C PRO A 1159 38.36 -4.01 1.51
N THR A 1160 37.15 -3.84 0.94
CA THR A 1160 36.42 -4.91 0.24
C THR A 1160 36.99 -5.18 -1.15
N MET A 1161 37.51 -4.14 -1.83
CA MET A 1161 38.18 -4.28 -3.12
C MET A 1161 39.53 -4.99 -3.01
N GLU A 1162 40.30 -4.70 -1.97
CA GLU A 1162 41.64 -5.27 -1.75
C GLU A 1162 41.60 -6.79 -1.52
N LEU A 1163 40.53 -7.30 -0.93
CA LEU A 1163 40.36 -8.73 -0.64
C LEU A 1163 39.62 -9.52 -1.75
N ALA A 1164 39.22 -8.85 -2.85
CA ALA A 1164 38.59 -9.49 -4.00
C ALA A 1164 39.62 -10.28 -4.83
N ASP A 1165 39.22 -11.43 -5.38
CA ASP A 1165 40.06 -12.29 -6.22
C ASP A 1165 40.11 -11.79 -7.69
N ALA A 1166 39.02 -11.19 -8.16
CA ALA A 1166 38.93 -10.57 -9.48
C ALA A 1166 38.15 -9.26 -9.40
N LEU A 1167 38.59 -8.25 -10.16
CA LEU A 1167 37.91 -6.95 -10.23
C LEU A 1167 37.40 -6.66 -11.64
N PHE A 1168 36.10 -6.38 -11.75
CA PHE A 1168 35.46 -5.90 -12.96
C PHE A 1168 35.10 -4.42 -12.78
N GLY A 1169 35.80 -3.57 -13.51
CA GLY A 1169 35.51 -2.15 -13.61
C GLY A 1169 34.33 -1.89 -14.54
N VAL A 1170 33.30 -1.21 -14.04
CA VAL A 1170 32.24 -0.61 -14.86
C VAL A 1170 32.63 0.83 -15.10
N THR A 1171 32.83 1.20 -16.36
CA THR A 1171 33.18 2.57 -16.76
C THR A 1171 32.14 3.11 -17.73
N MET A 1172 32.02 4.43 -17.80
CA MET A 1172 31.24 5.11 -18.82
C MET A 1172 32.23 5.78 -19.78
N GLN A 1173 32.63 5.07 -20.84
CA GLN A 1173 33.39 5.69 -21.94
C GLN A 1173 32.53 6.73 -22.67
N GLU A 1174 31.23 6.45 -22.79
CA GLU A 1174 30.21 7.38 -23.30
C GLU A 1174 29.22 7.67 -22.17
N LYS A 1175 28.82 8.94 -21.98
CA LYS A 1175 27.84 9.33 -20.96
C LYS A 1175 26.55 8.53 -21.15
N GLY A 1176 26.23 7.65 -20.20
CA GLY A 1176 25.02 6.81 -20.20
C GLY A 1176 25.15 5.42 -20.83
N VAL A 1177 26.32 5.03 -21.36
CA VAL A 1177 26.60 3.66 -21.82
C VAL A 1177 27.67 3.03 -20.92
N SER A 1178 27.29 2.01 -20.18
CA SER A 1178 28.20 1.23 -19.33
C SER A 1178 29.03 0.28 -20.19
N LYS A 1179 30.34 0.26 -19.96
CA LYS A 1179 31.28 -0.69 -20.56
C LYS A 1179 32.08 -1.41 -19.48
N MET A 1180 32.22 -2.72 -19.65
CA MET A 1180 32.98 -3.57 -18.74
C MET A 1180 34.47 -3.56 -19.09
N VAL A 1181 35.31 -3.45 -18.07
CA VAL A 1181 36.76 -3.60 -18.13
C VAL A 1181 37.16 -4.61 -17.05
N SER A 1182 37.90 -5.66 -17.38
CA SER A 1182 38.31 -6.68 -16.41
C SER A 1182 39.78 -6.55 -16.05
N VAL A 1183 40.10 -6.65 -14.76
CA VAL A 1183 41.48 -6.76 -14.26
C VAL A 1183 41.54 -7.91 -13.27
N LYS A 1184 42.39 -8.91 -13.53
CA LYS A 1184 42.68 -9.98 -12.56
C LYS A 1184 43.84 -9.53 -11.69
N LEU A 1185 43.64 -9.51 -10.37
CA LEU A 1185 44.67 -9.06 -9.42
C LEU A 1185 45.88 -10.01 -9.36
N ALA A 1186 45.68 -11.30 -9.65
CA ALA A 1186 46.76 -12.29 -9.76
C ALA A 1186 47.78 -11.99 -10.87
N ASP A 1187 47.36 -11.32 -11.95
CA ASP A 1187 48.22 -11.02 -13.10
C ASP A 1187 49.05 -9.72 -12.88
N VAL A 1188 48.68 -8.88 -11.90
CA VAL A 1188 49.38 -7.61 -11.60
C VAL A 1188 50.68 -7.87 -10.83
N ALA A 1189 50.72 -8.91 -9.99
CA ALA A 1189 51.93 -9.30 -9.24
C ALA A 1189 53.07 -9.79 -10.18
N GLU A 1190 52.76 -10.35 -11.35
CA GLU A 1190 53.75 -10.72 -12.36
C GLU A 1190 54.27 -9.52 -13.18
N ILE A 1191 53.50 -8.41 -13.25
CA ILE A 1191 53.83 -7.24 -14.08
C ILE A 1191 54.64 -6.18 -13.31
N THR A 1192 54.49 -6.09 -11.98
CA THR A 1192 55.15 -5.05 -11.16
C THR A 1192 56.46 -5.48 -10.48
N GLY A 1193 56.83 -6.76 -10.52
CA GLY A 1193 58.17 -7.21 -10.09
C GLY A 1193 58.55 -6.88 -8.64
N ASP A 1194 57.58 -6.69 -7.73
CA ASP A 1194 57.84 -6.34 -6.34
C ASP A 1194 57.40 -7.49 -5.42
N SER A 1195 58.39 -8.21 -4.89
CA SER A 1195 58.21 -9.47 -4.14
C SER A 1195 57.96 -9.24 -2.65
N THR A 1196 57.09 -8.31 -2.28
CA THR A 1196 56.79 -7.97 -0.87
C THR A 1196 55.36 -8.23 -0.43
N LEU A 1197 54.58 -8.98 -1.20
CA LEU A 1197 53.27 -9.48 -0.79
C LEU A 1197 53.19 -11.00 -1.03
N ALA A 1198 53.61 -11.76 -0.02
CA ALA A 1198 53.32 -13.19 0.16
C ALA A 1198 52.66 -13.40 1.52
#